data_AF-A0A193FX23-F1
#
_entry.id   AF-A0A193FX23-F1
#
_cell.length_a   1.000
_cell.length_b   1.000
_cell.length_c   1.000
_cell.angle_alpha   90.00
_cell.angle_beta   90.00
_cell.angle_gamma   90.00
#
_symmetry.space_group_name_H-M   'P 1'
#
loop_
_entity.id
_entity.type
_entity.pdbx_description
1 polymer ?
#
loop_
_entity_poly.entity_id
_entity_poly.type
_entity_poly.pdbx_seq_one_letter_code
_entity_poly.pdbx_strand_id
1 'polypeptide(L)'
;MLEIELQFEDGAHRIVRVQPPVTLGRGHHCGIRVRHWRVGREHARLLLSGQDVMIEDAGTLSGTLVNGRRIARYGPLTSSDEVLVGPCLMKVRREPFLAQAGPGSMAPAVSTSEAPAALPGPEAARGLQALRAAEALLGSEAPSGSGSPSGSGSPRRPEAPYGSPAAAPFNAWHLADRGTAPPRRGPPPAIAPASNAEADVRAAVALLPHRGRLQAALLDALDLRRRDVAKMSDSLLRNEAAERLLDIVQADSEIPHGIDRAALMRDVLDEALGFGPLSPLLEDAGITEIMVNRHDEIYVERDGTLSRHSAAFSSPEAVLRVLERIVAPVGRRIDESSPMVDARLADGSRVNAVVAPVALKGPSLTIRKFPQRTLTMADLVSHGTLDGAMAEFLARCVRERVNIVVSGGTGSGKTTLLNILSNAIPRGERIVTIEDAAELRLGHAHVVALEARPPNIEGRGRITIRDLVRNALRMRPDRIVVGECRGAEAFDMLAAMNTGHEGSLTTLHANSPRDALGRLETMILMAGLELPLAAVREHIASSIHLIVQQARMADGRRLVTAIVEVTGMEAGRIQTQVLFRHERGPAGGCFVGCGTMPAFGESWREAGRPLDAALFTGRTPCAPPAGQGPPAACGQAMPGWPR
;
A
#
# COMPACT_ATOMS: atom_id res chain seq x y z
N MET A 1 6.00 22.09 -49.26
CA MET A 1 5.86 20.79 -48.59
C MET A 1 6.48 20.91 -47.21
N LEU A 2 5.92 20.27 -46.19
CA LEU A 2 6.51 20.21 -44.85
C LEU A 2 7.20 18.87 -44.67
N GLU A 3 8.39 18.89 -44.07
CA GLU A 3 9.06 17.71 -43.57
C GLU A 3 8.88 17.67 -42.05
N ILE A 4 8.34 16.57 -41.56
CA ILE A 4 7.95 16.42 -40.16
C ILE A 4 8.72 15.24 -39.60
N GLU A 5 9.58 15.53 -38.64
CA GLU A 5 10.30 14.52 -37.87
C GLU A 5 9.46 14.15 -36.64
N LEU A 6 9.16 12.85 -36.50
CA LEU A 6 8.42 12.28 -35.38
C LEU A 6 9.35 11.38 -34.59
N GLN A 7 9.47 11.66 -33.30
CA GLN A 7 10.24 10.86 -32.34
C GLN A 7 9.26 10.26 -31.32
N PHE A 8 9.39 8.98 -31.04
CA PHE A 8 8.52 8.22 -30.14
C PHE A 8 9.27 7.79 -28.88
N GLU A 9 8.57 7.55 -27.77
CA GLU A 9 9.16 7.15 -26.48
C GLU A 9 9.92 5.80 -26.52
N ASP A 10 9.61 4.94 -27.48
CA ASP A 10 10.33 3.68 -27.74
C ASP A 10 11.67 3.88 -28.48
N GLY A 11 12.03 5.13 -28.78
CA GLY A 11 13.23 5.49 -29.53
C GLY A 11 13.06 5.36 -31.05
N ALA A 12 11.86 5.06 -31.56
CA ALA A 12 11.62 5.06 -33.00
C ALA A 12 11.62 6.50 -33.55
N HIS A 13 12.17 6.66 -34.75
CA HIS A 13 12.17 7.92 -35.49
C HIS A 13 11.52 7.73 -36.86
N ARG A 14 10.64 8.66 -37.25
CA ARG A 14 9.99 8.64 -38.55
C ARG A 14 9.89 10.03 -39.15
N ILE A 15 10.37 10.19 -40.37
CA ILE A 15 10.23 11.43 -41.15
C ILE A 15 9.08 11.27 -42.13
N VAL A 16 8.16 12.23 -42.15
CA VAL A 16 7.00 12.24 -43.06
C VAL A 16 6.97 13.56 -43.81
N ARG A 17 6.75 13.51 -45.12
CA ARG A 17 6.61 14.70 -45.95
C ARG A 17 5.14 14.88 -46.35
N VAL A 18 4.57 16.03 -46.02
CA VAL A 18 3.12 16.30 -46.17
C VAL A 18 2.86 17.69 -46.72
N GLN A 19 1.70 17.88 -47.35
CA GLN A 19 1.20 19.19 -47.77
C GLN A 19 0.05 19.62 -46.84
N PRO A 20 0.13 20.79 -46.19
CA PRO A 20 -1.01 21.34 -45.45
C PRO A 20 -2.15 21.78 -46.39
N PRO A 21 -3.42 21.74 -45.94
CA PRO A 21 -3.85 21.36 -44.61
C PRO A 21 -3.74 19.84 -44.39
N VAL A 22 -3.20 19.43 -43.24
CA VAL A 22 -3.04 18.01 -42.90
C VAL A 22 -3.44 17.73 -41.46
N THR A 23 -4.26 16.70 -41.27
CA THR A 23 -4.70 16.24 -39.96
C THR A 23 -3.72 15.22 -39.38
N LEU A 24 -3.41 15.39 -38.10
CA LEU A 24 -2.58 14.52 -37.30
C LEU A 24 -3.46 13.79 -36.25
N GLY A 25 -3.33 12.48 -36.13
CA GLY A 25 -4.09 11.70 -35.14
C GLY A 25 -3.89 10.18 -35.28
N ARG A 26 -4.60 9.38 -34.47
CA ARG A 26 -4.53 7.90 -34.58
C ARG A 26 -5.39 7.31 -35.70
N GLY A 27 -6.37 8.08 -36.19
CA GLY A 27 -7.32 7.69 -37.22
C GLY A 27 -6.65 7.30 -38.53
N HIS A 28 -7.27 6.39 -39.28
CA HIS A 28 -6.76 5.95 -40.59
C HIS A 28 -6.86 7.05 -41.66
N HIS A 29 -7.73 8.04 -41.47
CA HIS A 29 -7.90 9.19 -42.36
C HIS A 29 -6.89 10.33 -42.11
N CYS A 30 -6.08 10.25 -41.05
CA CYS A 30 -5.11 11.29 -40.73
C CYS A 30 -3.88 11.19 -41.64
N GLY A 31 -3.51 12.31 -42.29
CA GLY A 31 -2.32 12.38 -43.13
C GLY A 31 -1.01 12.23 -42.36
N ILE A 32 -1.02 12.51 -41.05
CA ILE A 32 0.07 12.12 -40.14
C ILE A 32 -0.49 11.21 -39.06
N ARG A 33 -0.15 9.92 -39.14
CA ARG A 33 -0.73 8.91 -38.26
C ARG A 33 0.16 8.54 -37.09
N VAL A 34 -0.27 8.86 -35.88
CA VAL A 34 0.41 8.50 -34.62
C VAL A 34 -0.46 7.47 -33.90
N ARG A 35 -0.06 6.19 -33.95
CA ARG A 35 -0.84 5.06 -33.40
C ARG A 35 -0.62 4.92 -31.90
N HIS A 36 -1.20 5.83 -31.13
CA HIS A 36 -1.12 5.79 -29.68
C HIS A 36 -2.46 6.15 -29.02
N TRP A 37 -2.75 5.57 -27.87
CA TRP A 37 -4.05 5.73 -27.20
C TRP A 37 -4.27 7.16 -26.67
N ARG A 38 -3.20 7.83 -26.19
CA ARG A 38 -3.20 9.26 -25.79
C ARG A 38 -3.38 10.24 -26.96
N VAL A 39 -3.41 9.75 -28.19
CA VAL A 39 -3.63 10.57 -29.38
C VAL A 39 -5.09 10.41 -29.83
N GLY A 40 -5.83 11.51 -30.01
CA GLY A 40 -7.20 11.49 -30.52
C GLY A 40 -7.29 10.90 -31.93
N ARG A 41 -8.50 10.49 -32.36
CA ARG A 41 -8.73 10.01 -33.73
C ARG A 41 -8.30 11.09 -34.75
N GLU A 42 -8.75 12.32 -34.54
CA GLU A 42 -8.15 13.56 -35.03
C GLU A 42 -7.61 14.33 -33.81
N HIS A 43 -6.31 14.62 -33.76
CA HIS A 43 -5.68 15.23 -32.60
C HIS A 43 -5.32 16.69 -32.83
N ALA A 44 -4.68 16.99 -33.95
CA ALA A 44 -4.31 18.35 -34.34
C ALA A 44 -4.37 18.51 -35.85
N ARG A 45 -4.40 19.75 -36.33
CA ARG A 45 -4.34 20.09 -37.76
C ARG A 45 -3.22 21.09 -38.00
N LEU A 46 -2.40 20.82 -39.01
CA LEU A 46 -1.44 21.78 -39.54
C LEU A 46 -2.07 22.53 -40.71
N LEU A 47 -2.04 23.86 -40.65
CA LEU A 47 -2.66 24.78 -41.59
C LEU A 47 -1.61 25.74 -42.15
N LEU A 48 -1.85 26.27 -43.36
CA LEU A 48 -1.07 27.40 -43.90
C LEU A 48 -1.88 28.68 -43.78
N SER A 49 -1.26 29.71 -43.21
CA SER A 49 -1.79 31.07 -43.14
C SER A 49 -0.80 31.99 -43.87
N GLY A 50 -1.03 32.21 -45.17
CA GLY A 50 -0.05 32.89 -46.02
C GLY A 50 1.21 32.06 -46.20
N GLN A 51 2.36 32.57 -45.77
CA GLN A 51 3.63 31.81 -45.77
C GLN A 51 3.88 31.06 -44.46
N ASP A 52 3.02 31.22 -43.44
CA ASP A 52 3.26 30.68 -42.11
C ASP A 52 2.53 29.35 -41.86
N VAL A 53 3.19 28.46 -41.12
CA VAL A 53 2.60 27.19 -40.69
C VAL A 53 1.97 27.38 -39.31
N MET A 54 0.70 27.03 -39.18
CA MET A 54 -0.04 27.07 -37.91
C MET A 54 -0.41 25.65 -37.49
N ILE A 55 -0.50 25.40 -36.19
CA ILE A 55 -1.08 24.19 -35.62
C ILE A 55 -2.31 24.54 -34.79
N GLU A 56 -3.35 23.72 -34.92
CA GLU A 56 -4.60 23.84 -34.16
C GLU A 56 -4.90 22.51 -33.49
N ASP A 57 -5.19 22.54 -32.18
CA ASP A 57 -5.61 21.36 -31.43
C ASP A 57 -7.09 21.06 -31.72
N ALA A 58 -7.42 19.79 -31.95
CA ALA A 58 -8.79 19.37 -32.23
C ALA A 58 -9.67 19.22 -30.97
N GLY A 59 -9.22 19.73 -29.81
CA GLY A 59 -9.93 19.66 -28.54
C GLY A 59 -9.74 18.34 -27.80
N THR A 60 -8.58 17.70 -27.91
CA THR A 60 -8.35 16.37 -27.31
C THR A 60 -8.07 16.43 -25.81
N LEU A 61 -8.31 15.31 -25.10
CA LEU A 61 -8.13 15.19 -23.65
C LEU A 61 -6.67 15.44 -23.22
N SER A 62 -5.72 14.85 -23.94
CA SER A 62 -4.29 15.05 -23.71
C SER A 62 -3.80 16.41 -24.22
N GLY A 63 -4.47 16.97 -25.24
CA GLY A 63 -4.12 18.23 -25.87
C GLY A 63 -2.80 18.19 -26.64
N THR A 64 -2.62 19.19 -27.50
CA THR A 64 -1.37 19.48 -28.19
C THR A 64 -0.57 20.47 -27.36
N LEU A 65 0.72 20.18 -27.12
CA LEU A 65 1.63 21.10 -26.45
C LEU A 65 2.66 21.62 -27.45
N VAL A 66 2.99 22.91 -27.36
CA VAL A 66 4.12 23.51 -28.07
C VAL A 66 5.03 24.14 -27.03
N ASN A 67 6.31 23.75 -27.03
CA ASN A 67 7.31 24.19 -26.06
C ASN A 67 6.84 24.02 -24.59
N GLY A 68 6.19 22.89 -24.30
CA GLY A 68 5.68 22.56 -22.97
C GLY A 68 4.39 23.28 -22.56
N ARG A 69 3.78 24.10 -23.43
CA ARG A 69 2.50 24.80 -23.16
C ARG A 69 1.38 24.23 -24.00
N ARG A 70 0.23 23.95 -23.40
CA ARG A 70 -0.97 23.50 -24.13
C ARG A 70 -1.51 24.62 -25.00
N ILE A 71 -1.85 24.30 -26.25
CA ILE A 71 -2.36 25.27 -27.23
C ILE A 71 -3.77 24.89 -27.68
N ALA A 72 -4.58 25.90 -28.00
CA ALA A 72 -5.77 25.72 -28.83
C ALA A 72 -5.42 25.97 -30.30
N ARG A 73 -4.63 27.02 -30.55
CA ARG A 73 -4.04 27.36 -31.85
C ARG A 73 -2.69 28.03 -31.62
N TYR A 74 -1.69 27.72 -32.43
CA TYR A 74 -0.33 28.24 -32.32
C TYR A 74 0.33 28.43 -33.68
N GLY A 75 1.06 29.52 -33.83
CA GLY A 75 1.99 29.75 -34.93
C GLY A 75 2.31 31.24 -35.12
N PRO A 76 3.26 31.58 -36.00
CA PRO A 76 3.95 30.68 -36.93
C PRO A 76 4.84 29.64 -36.23
N LEU A 77 4.77 28.39 -36.66
CA LEU A 77 5.66 27.31 -36.21
C LEU A 77 7.04 27.51 -36.85
N THR A 78 8.06 27.50 -36.01
CA THR A 78 9.47 27.59 -36.39
C THR A 78 10.16 26.22 -36.26
N SER A 79 11.34 26.06 -36.87
CA SER A 79 12.11 24.81 -36.79
C SER A 79 12.66 24.51 -35.39
N SER A 80 12.63 25.50 -34.49
CA SER A 80 13.00 25.36 -33.08
C SER A 80 11.83 24.96 -32.18
N ASP A 81 10.59 25.01 -32.67
CA ASP A 81 9.42 24.66 -31.87
C ASP A 81 9.31 23.14 -31.68
N GLU A 82 9.06 22.74 -30.44
CA GLU A 82 8.83 21.36 -30.05
C GLU A 82 7.35 21.12 -29.84
N VAL A 83 6.74 20.33 -30.74
CA VAL A 83 5.32 20.02 -30.69
C VAL A 83 5.12 18.62 -30.12
N LEU A 84 4.48 18.50 -28.96
CA LEU A 84 4.19 17.22 -28.32
C LEU A 84 2.72 16.84 -28.53
N VAL A 85 2.49 15.64 -29.09
CA VAL A 85 1.17 15.05 -29.30
C VAL A 85 1.17 13.63 -28.74
N GLY A 86 0.56 13.45 -27.57
CA GLY A 86 0.69 12.21 -26.81
C GLY A 86 2.17 11.94 -26.45
N PRO A 87 2.70 10.73 -26.71
CA PRO A 87 4.11 10.40 -26.49
C PRO A 87 5.02 10.75 -27.68
N CYS A 88 4.48 11.44 -28.69
CA CYS A 88 5.23 11.73 -29.91
C CYS A 88 5.70 13.18 -29.90
N LEU A 89 7.02 13.36 -29.92
CA LEU A 89 7.66 14.66 -30.13
C LEU A 89 7.80 14.90 -31.63
N MET A 90 7.28 16.03 -32.10
CA MET A 90 7.24 16.41 -33.49
C MET A 90 8.02 17.70 -33.72
N LYS A 91 8.89 17.70 -34.73
CA LYS A 91 9.60 18.88 -35.23
C LYS A 91 9.22 19.13 -36.68
N VAL A 92 8.82 20.36 -36.99
CA VAL A 92 8.33 20.74 -38.32
C VAL A 92 9.41 21.56 -39.03
N ARG A 93 9.84 21.10 -40.19
CA ARG A 93 10.77 21.83 -41.08
C ARG A 93 10.08 22.11 -42.40
N ARG A 94 10.40 23.26 -42.98
CA ARG A 94 9.94 23.63 -44.33
C ARG A 94 11.14 23.55 -45.27
N GLU A 95 10.99 22.84 -46.39
CA GLU A 95 11.98 22.95 -47.47
C GLU A 95 11.85 24.32 -48.14
N PRO A 96 12.94 25.07 -48.35
CA PRO A 96 12.92 26.26 -49.19
C PRO A 96 12.65 25.84 -50.64
N PHE A 97 11.71 26.53 -51.28
CA PHE A 97 11.37 26.31 -52.69
C PHE A 97 12.51 26.84 -53.57
N LEU A 98 13.28 25.96 -54.22
CA LEU A 98 14.18 26.34 -55.30
C LEU A 98 13.31 26.72 -56.52
N ALA A 99 13.21 28.02 -56.79
CA ALA A 99 12.62 28.52 -58.03
C ALA A 99 13.47 28.07 -59.22
N GLN A 100 12.84 27.48 -60.24
CA GLN A 100 13.49 27.18 -61.51
C GLN A 100 13.89 28.50 -62.19
N ALA A 101 15.18 28.74 -62.34
CA ALA A 101 15.72 29.87 -63.11
C ALA A 101 16.02 29.43 -64.56
N GLY A 102 15.37 30.08 -65.53
CA GLY A 102 15.80 30.13 -66.92
C GLY A 102 17.00 31.09 -67.12
N PRO A 103 17.67 31.07 -68.30
CA PRO A 103 19.11 31.28 -68.39
C PRO A 103 19.55 32.74 -68.67
N GLY A 104 20.73 33.09 -68.16
CA GLY A 104 21.53 34.28 -68.54
C GLY A 104 22.40 34.77 -67.37
N SER A 105 23.66 34.31 -67.24
CA SER A 105 24.91 35.01 -67.61
C SER A 105 25.15 36.30 -66.78
N MET A 106 26.21 36.51 -65.99
CA MET A 106 27.64 36.18 -66.12
C MET A 106 28.32 35.98 -64.73
N ALA A 107 29.41 35.19 -64.72
CA ALA A 107 30.36 34.96 -63.61
C ALA A 107 31.49 36.02 -63.58
N PRO A 108 32.67 35.87 -62.90
CA PRO A 108 33.10 35.03 -61.75
C PRO A 108 34.02 35.75 -60.72
N ALA A 109 34.37 35.10 -59.59
CA ALA A 109 35.74 34.97 -58.98
C ALA A 109 35.64 34.35 -57.57
N VAL A 110 35.97 33.07 -57.32
CA VAL A 110 37.29 32.39 -57.12
C VAL A 110 37.70 32.27 -55.64
N SER A 111 38.03 31.03 -55.27
CA SER A 111 38.59 30.46 -54.03
C SER A 111 40.02 30.98 -53.72
N THR A 112 40.77 30.71 -52.66
CA THR A 112 40.85 29.73 -51.53
C THR A 112 42.07 30.19 -50.71
N SER A 113 42.14 29.93 -49.39
CA SER A 113 43.29 29.28 -48.71
C SER A 113 43.08 29.18 -47.19
N GLU A 114 43.66 28.12 -46.60
CA GLU A 114 43.48 27.51 -45.28
C GLU A 114 44.36 28.07 -44.13
N ALA A 115 43.82 27.97 -42.88
CA ALA A 115 44.35 27.46 -41.59
C ALA A 115 45.78 27.82 -41.05
N PRO A 116 46.20 27.46 -39.80
CA PRO A 116 45.51 26.80 -38.66
C PRO A 116 45.82 27.38 -37.23
N ALA A 117 45.16 26.85 -36.17
CA ALA A 117 45.76 26.33 -34.90
C ALA A 117 44.72 26.09 -33.78
N ALA A 118 45.02 25.19 -32.85
CA ALA A 118 44.09 24.29 -32.14
C ALA A 118 43.97 24.44 -30.58
N LEU A 119 42.78 24.02 -30.06
CA LEU A 119 42.43 23.37 -28.75
C LEU A 119 42.52 24.14 -27.39
N PRO A 120 41.83 23.70 -26.28
CA PRO A 120 41.11 22.43 -26.03
C PRO A 120 39.72 22.49 -25.29
N GLY A 121 39.03 21.34 -25.20
CA GLY A 121 38.34 20.87 -23.96
C GLY A 121 36.81 21.04 -23.79
N PRO A 122 36.13 20.21 -22.94
CA PRO A 122 34.77 19.71 -23.20
C PRO A 122 33.69 20.16 -22.20
N GLU A 123 32.46 20.41 -22.67
CA GLU A 123 31.24 20.37 -21.85
C GLU A 123 30.06 19.78 -22.64
N ALA A 124 29.95 18.45 -22.60
CA ALA A 124 28.72 17.73 -22.83
C ALA A 124 28.36 17.00 -21.54
N ALA A 125 27.37 17.50 -20.80
CA ALA A 125 26.50 16.77 -19.87
C ALA A 125 25.76 17.73 -18.93
N ARG A 126 24.71 18.41 -19.40
CA ARG A 126 23.67 18.98 -18.51
C ARG A 126 22.31 18.95 -19.19
N GLY A 127 21.68 17.77 -19.14
CA GLY A 127 20.29 17.55 -19.53
C GLY A 127 19.53 16.64 -18.55
N LEU A 128 20.08 16.38 -17.36
CA LEU A 128 19.41 15.65 -16.29
C LEU A 128 20.06 16.02 -14.94
N GLN A 129 19.63 17.13 -14.34
CA GLN A 129 19.78 17.47 -12.90
C GLN A 129 19.41 18.93 -12.67
N ALA A 130 18.13 19.18 -12.36
CA ALA A 130 17.67 20.43 -11.77
C ALA A 130 16.51 20.15 -10.79
N LEU A 131 16.85 19.48 -9.70
CA LEU A 131 16.06 19.39 -8.47
C LEU A 131 17.04 19.31 -7.30
N ARG A 132 17.61 20.46 -6.91
CA ARG A 132 18.23 20.76 -5.60
C ARG A 132 18.92 22.12 -5.66
N ALA A 133 18.28 23.15 -5.12
CA ALA A 133 18.88 24.28 -4.41
C ALA A 133 17.87 25.44 -4.36
N ALA A 134 17.02 25.44 -3.35
CA ALA A 134 16.27 26.62 -2.93
C ALA A 134 16.04 26.55 -1.42
N GLU A 135 17.13 26.50 -0.67
CA GLU A 135 17.20 26.86 0.75
C GLU A 135 18.52 27.60 0.95
N ALA A 136 18.46 28.93 0.90
CA ALA A 136 19.25 29.85 1.72
C ALA A 136 19.18 31.27 1.11
N LEU A 137 18.31 32.10 1.66
CA LEU A 137 18.48 33.55 1.69
C LEU A 137 17.85 34.05 2.99
N LEU A 138 18.71 34.42 3.96
CA LEU A 138 18.63 35.56 4.89
C LEU A 138 19.11 35.24 6.33
N GLY A 139 20.05 36.06 6.82
CA GLY A 139 20.40 36.28 8.24
C GLY A 139 21.74 35.67 8.68
N SER A 140 22.90 36.33 8.51
CA SER A 140 23.52 37.36 9.37
C SER A 140 24.00 36.85 10.74
N GLU A 141 25.32 36.76 10.93
CA GLU A 141 26.13 37.59 11.85
C GLU A 141 27.52 36.97 12.08
N ALA A 142 28.55 37.81 11.95
CA ALA A 142 29.93 37.61 12.43
C ALA A 142 29.99 37.99 13.94
N PRO A 143 31.09 37.82 14.72
CA PRO A 143 32.47 37.75 14.25
C PRO A 143 33.46 36.81 14.98
N SER A 144 34.61 36.71 14.31
CA SER A 144 35.97 36.39 14.74
C SER A 144 36.31 36.32 16.24
N GLY A 145 37.16 35.34 16.58
CA GLY A 145 38.01 35.37 17.77
C GLY A 145 39.06 34.25 17.81
N SER A 146 40.24 34.52 17.24
CA SER A 146 41.59 34.13 17.71
C SER A 146 41.88 32.75 18.32
N GLY A 147 42.96 32.11 17.82
CA GLY A 147 43.93 31.44 18.69
C GLY A 147 44.25 29.97 18.40
N SER A 148 45.23 29.74 17.52
CA SER A 148 46.22 28.66 17.70
C SER A 148 47.27 29.14 18.73
N PRO A 149 48.00 28.30 19.50
CA PRO A 149 48.71 27.13 18.98
C PRO A 149 48.93 25.90 19.90
N SER A 150 49.39 24.83 19.25
CA SER A 150 50.39 23.84 19.71
C SER A 150 50.16 23.03 20.99
N GLY A 151 50.17 21.70 20.84
CA GLY A 151 50.34 20.75 21.95
C GLY A 151 50.63 19.34 21.43
N SER A 152 51.91 19.06 21.24
CA SER A 152 52.51 17.75 20.97
C SER A 152 52.22 16.70 22.05
N GLY A 153 52.02 15.44 21.68
CA GLY A 153 52.10 14.33 22.63
C GLY A 153 51.57 12.99 22.12
N SER A 154 52.39 12.25 21.38
CA SER A 154 52.21 10.80 21.17
C SER A 154 52.73 10.02 22.39
N PRO A 155 52.22 8.81 22.64
CA PRO A 155 53.15 7.68 22.65
C PRO A 155 52.68 6.44 21.88
N ARG A 156 53.62 6.00 21.05
CA ARG A 156 53.97 4.69 20.48
C ARG A 156 53.19 3.44 20.91
N ARG A 157 52.70 2.72 19.89
CA ARG A 157 52.59 1.25 19.81
C ARG A 157 53.97 0.61 19.48
N PRO A 158 54.17 -0.69 19.76
CA PRO A 158 55.13 -1.53 19.04
C PRO A 158 54.48 -2.33 17.90
N GLU A 159 55.15 -2.29 16.75
CA GLU A 159 55.14 -3.18 15.57
C GLU A 159 55.74 -4.57 15.92
N ALA A 160 55.59 -5.70 15.22
CA ALA A 160 54.91 -6.25 14.02
C ALA A 160 55.18 -7.82 14.07
N PRO A 161 55.19 -8.67 13.00
CA PRO A 161 54.82 -8.52 11.59
C PRO A 161 54.15 -9.75 10.87
N TYR A 162 53.82 -9.50 9.60
CA TYR A 162 53.68 -10.41 8.43
C TYR A 162 52.36 -11.15 8.11
N GLY A 163 51.82 -10.81 6.92
CA GLY A 163 51.36 -11.80 5.93
C GLY A 163 49.96 -11.58 5.33
N SER A 164 49.85 -10.80 4.25
CA SER A 164 48.71 -10.86 3.32
C SER A 164 48.75 -12.16 2.50
N PRO A 165 47.60 -12.75 2.11
CA PRO A 165 47.06 -12.41 0.79
C PRO A 165 45.51 -12.41 0.65
N ALA A 166 45.06 -11.60 -0.31
CA ALA A 166 43.96 -11.77 -1.28
C ALA A 166 42.52 -12.17 -0.85
N ALA A 167 41.57 -11.45 -1.47
CA ALA A 167 40.13 -11.54 -1.30
C ALA A 167 39.47 -12.70 -2.08
N ALA A 168 38.43 -13.31 -1.46
CA ALA A 168 37.12 -13.75 -1.99
C ALA A 168 36.58 -14.97 -1.18
N PRO A 169 35.31 -15.40 -1.37
CA PRO A 169 34.13 -14.96 -0.65
C PRO A 169 33.64 -15.95 0.43
N PHE A 170 32.84 -15.42 1.35
CA PHE A 170 32.09 -16.16 2.38
C PHE A 170 31.21 -17.26 1.76
N ASN A 171 31.41 -18.52 2.18
CA ASN A 171 30.35 -19.53 2.25
C ASN A 171 30.74 -20.73 3.12
N ALA A 172 29.71 -21.28 3.78
CA ALA A 172 29.59 -22.59 4.40
C ALA A 172 30.34 -22.85 5.72
N TRP A 173 29.59 -22.74 6.83
CA TRP A 173 29.88 -23.47 8.06
C TRP A 173 28.88 -24.64 8.20
N HIS A 174 29.41 -25.86 8.16
CA HIS A 174 28.78 -27.08 8.64
C HIS A 174 29.59 -27.59 9.83
N LEU A 175 28.92 -27.81 10.96
CA LEU A 175 28.98 -28.98 11.87
C LEU A 175 28.18 -28.59 13.13
N ALA A 176 26.96 -29.10 13.31
CA ALA A 176 26.60 -30.41 13.88
C ALA A 176 26.39 -30.34 15.40
N ASP A 177 25.13 -30.23 15.82
CA ASP A 177 24.68 -30.91 17.04
C ASP A 177 23.22 -31.39 16.88
N ARG A 178 22.93 -32.50 17.54
CA ARG A 178 21.80 -33.42 17.31
C ARG A 178 20.53 -32.95 18.01
N GLY A 179 19.39 -32.95 17.31
CA GLY A 179 18.08 -32.83 17.96
C GLY A 179 16.96 -32.39 17.01
N THR A 180 16.07 -33.34 16.67
CA THR A 180 14.73 -33.16 16.07
C THR A 180 14.62 -32.25 14.84
N ALA A 181 14.36 -32.87 13.68
CA ALA A 181 14.02 -32.19 12.44
C ALA A 181 12.87 -31.17 12.64
N PRO A 182 12.95 -29.96 12.06
CA PRO A 182 11.84 -29.02 12.07
C PRO A 182 10.64 -29.65 11.33
N PRO A 183 9.39 -29.44 11.79
CA PRO A 183 8.23 -29.96 11.08
C PRO A 183 8.22 -29.37 9.67
N ARG A 184 8.16 -30.26 8.66
CA ARG A 184 7.94 -29.87 7.27
C ARG A 184 6.72 -28.94 7.24
N ARG A 185 6.90 -27.72 6.72
CA ARG A 185 5.78 -26.84 6.40
C ARG A 185 4.81 -27.65 5.52
N GLY A 186 3.61 -27.87 6.03
CA GLY A 186 2.55 -28.49 5.23
C GLY A 186 2.30 -27.66 3.97
N PRO A 187 1.85 -28.29 2.88
CA PRO A 187 1.41 -27.56 1.70
C PRO A 187 0.32 -26.54 2.10
N PRO A 188 0.19 -25.41 1.38
CA PRO A 188 -0.90 -24.47 1.59
C PRO A 188 -2.25 -25.23 1.55
N PRO A 189 -3.27 -24.77 2.30
CA PRO A 189 -4.55 -25.47 2.37
C PRO A 189 -5.09 -25.70 0.95
N ALA A 190 -5.37 -26.96 0.64
CA ALA A 190 -5.86 -27.37 -0.66
C ALA A 190 -7.21 -26.69 -0.93
N ILE A 191 -7.30 -26.01 -2.07
CA ILE A 191 -8.55 -25.47 -2.61
C ILE A 191 -9.46 -26.67 -2.88
N ALA A 192 -10.55 -26.80 -2.15
CA ALA A 192 -11.57 -27.80 -2.45
C ALA A 192 -12.25 -27.44 -3.77
N PRO A 193 -12.32 -28.33 -4.78
CA PRO A 193 -13.02 -28.04 -6.01
C PRO A 193 -14.53 -28.21 -5.78
N ALA A 194 -15.25 -27.09 -5.77
CA ALA A 194 -16.70 -27.10 -5.94
C ALA A 194 -16.99 -27.15 -7.45
N SER A 195 -17.46 -28.30 -7.96
CA SER A 195 -17.68 -28.55 -9.39
C SER A 195 -18.63 -27.54 -10.06
N ASN A 196 -19.51 -26.89 -9.29
CA ASN A 196 -20.41 -25.85 -9.78
C ASN A 196 -19.71 -24.48 -9.90
N ALA A 197 -18.79 -24.14 -8.99
CA ALA A 197 -18.10 -22.86 -9.00
C ALA A 197 -17.20 -22.69 -10.24
N GLU A 198 -16.55 -23.77 -10.69
CA GLU A 198 -15.76 -23.73 -11.93
C GLU A 198 -16.62 -23.54 -13.18
N ALA A 199 -17.83 -24.09 -13.19
CA ALA A 199 -18.76 -23.90 -14.30
C ALA A 199 -19.23 -22.44 -14.37
N ASP A 200 -19.57 -21.85 -13.23
CA ASP A 200 -19.98 -20.44 -13.12
C ASP A 200 -18.84 -19.49 -13.54
N VAL A 201 -17.60 -19.77 -13.11
CA VAL A 201 -16.41 -19.01 -13.54
C VAL A 201 -16.23 -19.10 -15.06
N ARG A 202 -16.34 -20.30 -15.66
CA ARG A 202 -16.22 -20.48 -17.11
C ARG A 202 -17.29 -19.71 -17.88
N ALA A 203 -18.54 -19.76 -17.42
CA ALA A 203 -19.64 -19.04 -18.05
C ALA A 203 -19.45 -17.52 -17.97
N ALA A 204 -19.02 -16.99 -16.82
CA ALA A 204 -18.74 -15.56 -16.65
C ALA A 204 -17.58 -15.07 -17.54
N VAL A 205 -16.51 -15.86 -17.65
CA VAL A 205 -15.36 -15.54 -18.52
C VAL A 205 -15.75 -15.54 -20.00
N ALA A 206 -16.66 -16.42 -20.41
CA ALA A 206 -17.15 -16.45 -21.80
C ALA A 206 -17.91 -15.18 -22.22
N LEU A 207 -18.47 -14.42 -21.26
CA LEU A 207 -19.21 -13.18 -21.52
C LEU A 207 -18.32 -11.92 -21.62
N LEU A 208 -17.04 -12.01 -21.25
CA LEU A 208 -16.13 -10.86 -21.21
C LEU A 208 -15.97 -10.14 -22.56
N PRO A 209 -15.87 -10.82 -23.72
CA PRO A 209 -15.76 -10.15 -25.02
C PRO A 209 -16.97 -9.25 -25.33
N HIS A 210 -18.18 -9.72 -24.99
CA HIS A 210 -19.41 -8.96 -25.17
C HIS A 210 -19.46 -7.75 -24.23
N ARG A 211 -19.10 -7.94 -22.95
CA ARG A 211 -19.00 -6.85 -21.97
C ARG A 211 -18.01 -5.76 -22.41
N GLY A 212 -16.81 -6.15 -22.83
CA GLY A 212 -15.78 -5.21 -23.25
C GLY A 212 -16.18 -4.39 -24.49
N ARG A 213 -16.82 -5.04 -25.47
CA ARG A 213 -17.33 -4.38 -26.69
C ARG A 213 -18.46 -3.39 -26.38
N LEU A 214 -19.45 -3.80 -25.57
CA LEU A 214 -20.55 -2.93 -25.15
C LEU A 214 -20.05 -1.75 -24.32
N GLN A 215 -19.10 -1.98 -23.41
CA GLN A 215 -18.48 -0.92 -22.60
C GLN A 215 -17.73 0.08 -23.48
N ALA A 216 -16.95 -0.39 -24.46
CA ALA A 216 -16.25 0.49 -25.39
C ALA A 216 -17.23 1.34 -26.22
N ALA A 217 -18.32 0.75 -26.70
CA ALA A 217 -19.37 1.47 -27.42
C ALA A 217 -20.06 2.53 -26.53
N LEU A 218 -20.35 2.19 -25.27
CA LEU A 218 -20.95 3.12 -24.31
C LEU A 218 -20.02 4.30 -24.00
N LEU A 219 -18.74 4.03 -23.74
CA LEU A 219 -17.75 5.08 -23.48
C LEU A 219 -17.56 5.99 -24.69
N ASP A 220 -17.48 5.44 -25.91
CA ASP A 220 -17.41 6.22 -27.15
C ASP A 220 -18.67 7.10 -27.31
N ALA A 221 -19.86 6.58 -26.98
CA ALA A 221 -21.11 7.34 -27.05
C ALA A 221 -21.18 8.49 -26.03
N LEU A 222 -20.69 8.27 -24.80
CA LEU A 222 -20.63 9.31 -23.76
C LEU A 222 -19.57 10.37 -24.07
N ASP A 223 -18.42 10.00 -24.62
CA ASP A 223 -17.33 10.91 -24.98
C ASP A 223 -17.75 11.92 -26.07
N LEU A 224 -18.63 11.53 -26.99
CA LEU A 224 -19.17 12.40 -28.04
C LEU A 224 -20.02 13.56 -27.48
N ARG A 225 -20.44 13.51 -26.20
CA ARG A 225 -21.28 14.52 -25.52
C ARG A 225 -20.56 15.30 -24.41
N ARG A 226 -19.22 15.28 -24.39
CA ARG A 226 -18.32 15.80 -23.33
C ARG A 226 -18.64 17.17 -22.70
N ARG A 227 -19.37 18.07 -23.36
CA ARG A 227 -19.70 19.40 -22.82
C ARG A 227 -20.82 19.38 -21.76
N ASP A 228 -21.70 18.39 -21.79
CA ASP A 228 -22.84 18.29 -20.86
C ASP A 228 -22.53 17.38 -19.65
N VAL A 229 -21.76 16.31 -19.88
CA VAL A 229 -21.43 15.27 -18.88
C VAL A 229 -20.62 15.80 -17.68
N ALA A 230 -19.69 16.75 -17.89
CA ALA A 230 -18.83 17.27 -16.83
C ALA A 230 -19.58 18.10 -15.75
N LYS A 231 -20.85 18.43 -15.98
CA LYS A 231 -21.70 19.20 -15.06
C LYS A 231 -22.81 18.37 -14.41
N MET A 232 -22.93 17.09 -14.75
CA MET A 232 -24.00 16.22 -14.27
C MET A 232 -23.68 15.62 -12.90
N SER A 233 -24.71 15.38 -12.09
CA SER A 233 -24.56 14.53 -10.90
C SER A 233 -24.36 13.08 -11.31
N ASP A 234 -23.70 12.28 -10.46
CA ASP A 234 -23.48 10.84 -10.68
C ASP A 234 -24.78 10.09 -11.03
N SER A 235 -25.89 10.45 -10.38
CA SER A 235 -27.21 9.86 -10.64
C SER A 235 -27.73 10.16 -12.06
N LEU A 236 -27.57 11.39 -12.54
CA LEU A 236 -28.01 11.79 -13.87
C LEU A 236 -27.13 11.15 -14.95
N LEU A 237 -25.82 11.11 -14.72
CA LEU A 237 -24.86 10.44 -15.62
C LEU A 237 -25.17 8.95 -15.75
N ARG A 238 -25.48 8.29 -14.63
CA ARG A 238 -25.83 6.87 -14.60
C ARG A 238 -27.13 6.58 -15.34
N ASN A 239 -28.13 7.46 -15.23
CA ASN A 239 -29.38 7.34 -15.98
C ASN A 239 -29.18 7.53 -17.49
N GLU A 240 -28.45 8.57 -17.91
CA GLU A 240 -28.17 8.80 -19.35
C GLU A 240 -27.35 7.66 -19.95
N ALA A 241 -26.34 7.17 -19.22
CA ALA A 241 -25.55 6.01 -19.65
C ALA A 241 -26.42 4.76 -19.78
N ALA A 242 -27.40 4.55 -18.89
CA ALA A 242 -28.31 3.41 -18.96
C ALA A 242 -29.24 3.47 -20.18
N GLU A 243 -29.79 4.65 -20.50
CA GLU A 243 -30.59 4.86 -21.72
C GLU A 243 -29.77 4.59 -22.98
N ARG A 244 -28.53 5.11 -23.04
CA ARG A 244 -27.64 4.87 -24.19
C ARG A 244 -27.24 3.41 -24.32
N LEU A 245 -26.96 2.75 -23.21
CA LEU A 245 -26.62 1.34 -23.22
C LEU A 245 -27.81 0.49 -23.70
N LEU A 246 -29.05 0.88 -23.36
CA LEU A 246 -30.24 0.21 -23.86
C LEU A 246 -30.30 0.27 -25.39
N ASP A 247 -30.09 1.46 -25.98
CA ASP A 247 -30.05 1.63 -27.45
C ASP A 247 -28.97 0.72 -28.08
N ILE A 248 -27.77 0.69 -27.49
CA ILE A 248 -26.64 -0.12 -27.98
C ILE A 248 -26.97 -1.61 -27.90
N VAL A 249 -27.50 -2.09 -26.77
CA VAL A 249 -27.85 -3.50 -26.56
C VAL A 249 -29.01 -3.95 -27.43
N GLN A 250 -29.96 -3.06 -27.75
CA GLN A 250 -31.05 -3.35 -28.68
C GLN A 250 -30.54 -3.49 -30.13
N ALA A 251 -29.56 -2.68 -30.52
CA ALA A 251 -28.94 -2.74 -31.84
C ALA A 251 -27.92 -3.90 -31.99
N ASP A 252 -27.51 -4.55 -30.91
CA ASP A 252 -26.48 -5.58 -30.90
C ASP A 252 -27.04 -6.98 -31.22
N SER A 253 -26.67 -7.51 -32.38
CA SER A 253 -27.05 -8.85 -32.85
C SER A 253 -26.09 -9.97 -32.40
N GLU A 254 -24.95 -9.64 -31.80
CA GLU A 254 -23.92 -10.63 -31.43
C GLU A 254 -24.10 -11.17 -30.01
N ILE A 255 -25.02 -10.62 -29.21
CA ILE A 255 -25.31 -11.11 -27.85
C ILE A 255 -26.01 -12.47 -27.95
N PRO A 256 -25.45 -13.54 -27.36
CA PRO A 256 -26.05 -14.88 -27.41
C PRO A 256 -27.49 -14.93 -26.86
N HIS A 257 -28.32 -15.78 -27.47
CA HIS A 257 -29.69 -16.04 -27.02
C HIS A 257 -29.68 -16.76 -25.66
N GLY A 258 -30.52 -16.31 -24.72
CA GLY A 258 -30.65 -16.90 -23.38
C GLY A 258 -29.86 -16.19 -22.28
N ILE A 259 -29.05 -15.18 -22.60
CA ILE A 259 -28.39 -14.33 -21.59
C ILE A 259 -29.39 -13.33 -21.00
N ASP A 260 -29.33 -13.14 -19.69
CA ASP A 260 -30.00 -12.03 -19.02
C ASP A 260 -29.37 -10.69 -19.45
N ARG A 261 -30.02 -10.02 -20.42
CA ARG A 261 -29.60 -8.70 -20.91
C ARG A 261 -29.62 -7.64 -19.81
N ALA A 262 -30.50 -7.75 -18.83
CA ALA A 262 -30.54 -6.79 -17.72
C ALA A 262 -29.33 -6.95 -16.80
N ALA A 263 -28.90 -8.19 -16.52
CA ALA A 263 -27.65 -8.45 -15.81
C ALA A 263 -26.43 -7.93 -16.59
N LEU A 264 -26.35 -8.23 -17.88
CA LEU A 264 -25.26 -7.75 -18.74
C LEU A 264 -25.19 -6.21 -18.76
N MET A 265 -26.33 -5.53 -18.84
CA MET A 265 -26.39 -4.07 -18.80
C MET A 265 -25.91 -3.51 -17.46
N ARG A 266 -26.29 -4.13 -16.33
CA ARG A 266 -25.79 -3.72 -15.00
C ARG A 266 -24.28 -3.84 -14.92
N ASP A 267 -23.72 -4.97 -15.35
CA ASP A 267 -22.28 -5.21 -15.33
C ASP A 267 -21.52 -4.18 -16.18
N VAL A 268 -22.02 -3.88 -17.38
CA VAL A 268 -21.40 -2.89 -18.29
C VAL A 268 -21.48 -1.48 -17.71
N LEU A 269 -22.60 -1.09 -17.09
CA LEU A 269 -22.76 0.20 -16.42
C LEU A 269 -21.83 0.32 -15.21
N ASP A 270 -21.76 -0.70 -14.38
CA ASP A 270 -20.89 -0.72 -13.20
C ASP A 270 -19.41 -0.65 -13.60
N GLU A 271 -19.02 -1.29 -14.69
CA GLU A 271 -17.64 -1.25 -15.17
C GLU A 271 -17.31 0.09 -15.84
N ALA A 272 -18.26 0.74 -16.51
CA ALA A 272 -18.09 2.06 -17.09
C ALA A 272 -18.00 3.16 -16.02
N LEU A 273 -18.90 3.14 -15.03
CA LEU A 273 -19.11 4.26 -14.11
C LEU A 273 -18.70 3.97 -12.65
N GLY A 274 -18.71 2.71 -12.21
CA GLY A 274 -18.46 2.30 -10.82
C GLY A 274 -17.12 1.57 -10.64
N PHE A 275 -17.06 0.57 -9.76
CA PHE A 275 -15.87 -0.27 -9.56
C PHE A 275 -15.96 -1.60 -10.34
N GLY A 276 -16.86 -1.67 -11.34
CA GLY A 276 -17.10 -2.85 -12.15
C GLY A 276 -17.46 -4.08 -11.32
N PRO A 277 -16.83 -5.24 -11.58
CA PRO A 277 -17.12 -6.48 -10.85
C PRO A 277 -16.80 -6.39 -9.35
N LEU A 278 -16.09 -5.37 -8.88
CA LEU A 278 -15.78 -5.18 -7.46
C LEU A 278 -16.94 -4.58 -6.68
N SER A 279 -17.85 -3.81 -7.31
CA SER A 279 -18.97 -3.16 -6.63
C SER A 279 -19.78 -4.12 -5.74
N PRO A 280 -20.32 -5.24 -6.24
CA PRO A 280 -21.07 -6.19 -5.40
C PRO A 280 -20.20 -6.88 -4.34
N LEU A 281 -18.90 -7.07 -4.60
CA LEU A 281 -17.97 -7.70 -3.64
C LEU A 281 -17.62 -6.75 -2.47
N LEU A 282 -17.55 -5.45 -2.76
CA LEU A 282 -17.35 -4.42 -1.74
C LEU A 282 -18.58 -4.27 -0.85
N GLU A 283 -19.78 -4.45 -1.39
CA GLU A 283 -21.04 -4.40 -0.64
C GLU A 283 -21.27 -5.63 0.26
N ASP A 284 -20.77 -6.80 -0.12
CA ASP A 284 -20.96 -8.04 0.64
C ASP A 284 -20.20 -8.05 1.98
N ALA A 285 -20.92 -7.87 3.09
CA ALA A 285 -20.34 -7.80 4.44
C ALA A 285 -19.60 -9.08 4.87
N GLY A 286 -19.84 -10.23 4.23
CA GLY A 286 -19.14 -11.48 4.52
C GLY A 286 -17.77 -11.58 3.86
N ILE A 287 -17.48 -10.77 2.83
CA ILE A 287 -16.16 -10.72 2.20
C ILE A 287 -15.26 -9.78 2.99
N THR A 288 -14.07 -10.25 3.36
CA THR A 288 -13.07 -9.48 4.11
C THR A 288 -11.89 -9.01 3.26
N GLU A 289 -11.58 -9.72 2.17
CA GLU A 289 -10.49 -9.38 1.25
C GLU A 289 -10.86 -9.74 -0.19
N ILE A 290 -10.46 -8.92 -1.15
CA ILE A 290 -10.65 -9.13 -2.59
C ILE A 290 -9.30 -9.03 -3.27
N MET A 291 -8.94 -10.02 -4.08
CA MET A 291 -7.66 -10.09 -4.79
C MET A 291 -7.91 -10.30 -6.28
N VAL A 292 -7.56 -9.32 -7.10
CA VAL A 292 -7.56 -9.38 -8.54
C VAL A 292 -6.13 -9.71 -8.98
N ASN A 293 -5.88 -10.97 -9.33
CA ASN A 293 -4.56 -11.38 -9.81
C ASN A 293 -4.37 -10.97 -11.28
N ARG A 294 -5.47 -11.05 -12.04
CA ARG A 294 -5.61 -10.68 -13.46
C ARG A 294 -7.07 -10.24 -13.70
N HIS A 295 -7.33 -9.60 -14.83
CA HIS A 295 -8.69 -9.14 -15.18
C HIS A 295 -9.77 -10.24 -15.09
N ASP A 296 -9.43 -11.48 -15.44
CA ASP A 296 -10.29 -12.68 -15.45
C ASP A 296 -10.05 -13.62 -14.25
N GLU A 297 -9.33 -13.17 -13.23
CA GLU A 297 -8.96 -13.99 -12.08
C GLU A 297 -9.07 -13.19 -10.77
N ILE A 298 -10.24 -13.34 -10.11
CA ILE A 298 -10.55 -12.73 -8.81
C ILE A 298 -10.68 -13.81 -7.73
N TYR A 299 -10.06 -13.58 -6.58
CA TYR A 299 -10.22 -14.36 -5.35
C TYR A 299 -10.84 -13.48 -4.27
N VAL A 300 -11.58 -14.12 -3.37
CA VAL A 300 -12.17 -13.46 -2.19
C VAL A 300 -11.89 -14.27 -0.94
N GLU A 301 -11.66 -13.58 0.17
CA GLU A 301 -11.64 -14.18 1.51
C GLU A 301 -13.02 -14.00 2.17
N ARG A 302 -13.62 -15.12 2.60
CA ARG A 302 -14.82 -15.17 3.45
C ARG A 302 -14.53 -16.06 4.65
N ASP A 303 -14.81 -15.57 5.85
CA ASP A 303 -14.61 -16.31 7.11
C ASP A 303 -13.21 -16.94 7.26
N GLY A 304 -12.17 -16.23 6.78
CA GLY A 304 -10.78 -16.70 6.84
C GLY A 304 -10.38 -17.70 5.75
N THR A 305 -11.30 -18.05 4.84
CA THR A 305 -11.10 -19.01 3.76
C THR A 305 -11.02 -18.30 2.41
N LEU A 306 -9.95 -18.57 1.66
CA LEU A 306 -9.72 -18.02 0.33
C LEU A 306 -10.37 -18.90 -0.75
N SER A 307 -11.11 -18.28 -1.66
CA SER A 307 -11.75 -19.01 -2.79
C SER A 307 -11.74 -18.17 -4.07
N ARG A 308 -11.73 -18.85 -5.22
CA ARG A 308 -11.86 -18.18 -6.53
C ARG A 308 -13.32 -17.76 -6.74
N HIS A 309 -13.52 -16.51 -7.15
CA HIS A 309 -14.83 -15.94 -7.45
C HIS A 309 -15.11 -15.97 -8.97
N SER A 310 -16.38 -16.03 -9.36
CA SER A 310 -16.81 -16.03 -10.76
C SER A 310 -16.74 -14.67 -11.45
N ALA A 311 -16.75 -13.59 -10.67
CA ALA A 311 -16.63 -12.23 -11.17
C ALA A 311 -15.29 -11.99 -11.88
N ALA A 312 -15.35 -11.19 -12.94
CA ALA A 312 -14.21 -10.83 -13.77
C ALA A 312 -14.42 -9.46 -14.43
N PHE A 313 -13.32 -8.78 -14.71
CA PHE A 313 -13.25 -7.58 -15.55
C PHE A 313 -13.20 -7.97 -17.02
N SER A 314 -13.76 -7.12 -17.89
CA SER A 314 -13.79 -7.37 -19.32
C SER A 314 -12.41 -7.36 -19.98
N SER A 315 -11.46 -6.59 -19.42
CA SER A 315 -10.10 -6.48 -19.96
C SER A 315 -9.11 -5.90 -18.94
N PRO A 316 -7.79 -6.00 -19.17
CA PRO A 316 -6.77 -5.30 -18.37
C PRO A 316 -7.00 -3.79 -18.27
N GLU A 317 -7.45 -3.15 -19.35
CA GLU A 317 -7.74 -1.72 -19.40
C GLU A 317 -8.92 -1.35 -18.49
N ALA A 318 -9.88 -2.26 -18.30
CA ALA A 318 -10.98 -2.05 -17.36
C ALA A 318 -10.49 -2.01 -15.91
N VAL A 319 -9.52 -2.87 -15.56
CA VAL A 319 -8.86 -2.82 -14.24
C VAL A 319 -8.15 -1.48 -14.05
N LEU A 320 -7.41 -1.00 -15.07
CA LEU A 320 -6.73 0.30 -15.02
C LEU A 320 -7.71 1.47 -14.80
N ARG A 321 -8.85 1.50 -15.51
CA ARG A 321 -9.88 2.53 -15.31
C ARG A 321 -10.42 2.56 -13.89
N VAL A 322 -10.65 1.38 -13.30
CA VAL A 322 -11.09 1.28 -11.90
C VAL A 322 -9.99 1.74 -10.95
N LEU A 323 -8.72 1.36 -11.19
CA LEU A 323 -7.59 1.84 -10.40
C LEU A 323 -7.46 3.36 -10.45
N GLU A 324 -7.56 3.98 -11.64
CA GLU A 324 -7.56 5.44 -11.80
C GLU A 324 -8.65 6.11 -10.96
N ARG A 325 -9.87 5.55 -10.98
CA ARG A 325 -11.00 6.03 -10.17
C ARG A 325 -10.76 5.92 -8.67
N ILE A 326 -10.00 4.91 -8.23
CA ILE A 326 -9.63 4.72 -6.82
C ILE A 326 -8.55 5.72 -6.41
N VAL A 327 -7.52 5.93 -7.22
CA VAL A 327 -6.34 6.73 -6.83
C VAL A 327 -6.52 8.23 -7.04
N ALA A 328 -7.34 8.65 -8.02
CA ALA A 328 -7.51 10.05 -8.38
C ALA A 328 -8.04 10.93 -7.22
N PRO A 329 -9.08 10.53 -6.46
CA PRO A 329 -9.58 11.31 -5.33
C PRO A 329 -8.55 11.48 -4.19
N VAL A 330 -7.63 10.52 -4.05
CA VAL A 330 -6.58 10.51 -3.00
C VAL A 330 -5.33 11.29 -3.44
N GLY A 331 -5.33 11.85 -4.66
CA GLY A 331 -4.20 12.58 -5.22
C GLY A 331 -2.98 11.69 -5.49
N ARG A 332 -3.21 10.38 -5.68
CA ARG A 332 -2.17 9.40 -6.03
C ARG A 332 -2.18 9.14 -7.55
N ARG A 333 -1.06 8.62 -8.06
CA ARG A 333 -0.92 8.22 -9.47
C ARG A 333 -0.44 6.79 -9.54
N ILE A 334 -0.86 6.11 -10.59
CA ILE A 334 -0.40 4.78 -10.96
C ILE A 334 -0.23 4.73 -12.47
N ASP A 335 1.02 4.53 -12.91
CA ASP A 335 1.40 4.48 -14.32
C ASP A 335 2.72 3.71 -14.47
N GLU A 336 3.26 3.62 -15.68
CA GLU A 336 4.51 2.87 -15.94
C GLU A 336 5.73 3.44 -15.19
N SER A 337 5.73 4.74 -14.87
CA SER A 337 6.80 5.40 -14.12
C SER A 337 6.66 5.18 -12.60
N SER A 338 5.42 5.01 -12.13
CA SER A 338 5.06 4.73 -10.73
C SER A 338 4.11 3.52 -10.68
N PRO A 339 4.62 2.29 -10.91
CA PRO A 339 3.79 1.11 -11.18
C PRO A 339 3.17 0.49 -9.92
N MET A 340 3.39 1.07 -8.74
CA MET A 340 2.91 0.56 -7.46
C MET A 340 2.25 1.70 -6.69
N VAL A 341 1.11 1.41 -6.07
CA VAL A 341 0.39 2.40 -5.24
C VAL A 341 -0.32 1.74 -4.07
N ASP A 342 -0.30 2.44 -2.94
CA ASP A 342 -1.19 2.20 -1.82
C ASP A 342 -2.20 3.35 -1.73
N ALA A 343 -3.47 3.00 -1.62
CA ALA A 343 -4.60 3.93 -1.60
C ALA A 343 -5.70 3.48 -0.64
N ARG A 344 -6.73 4.32 -0.50
CA ARG A 344 -7.92 4.04 0.30
C ARG A 344 -9.18 4.34 -0.49
N LEU A 345 -10.19 3.50 -0.31
CA LEU A 345 -11.55 3.76 -0.72
C LEU A 345 -12.26 4.68 0.29
N ALA A 346 -13.39 5.25 -0.13
CA ALA A 346 -14.19 6.15 0.71
C ALA A 346 -14.75 5.47 1.98
N ASP A 347 -14.95 4.15 1.95
CA ASP A 347 -15.39 3.34 3.09
C ASP A 347 -14.24 3.02 4.08
N GLY A 348 -13.01 3.46 3.78
CA GLY A 348 -11.79 3.20 4.56
C GLY A 348 -11.04 1.93 4.16
N SER A 349 -11.55 1.15 3.21
CA SER A 349 -10.90 -0.06 2.72
C SER A 349 -9.55 0.26 2.09
N ARG A 350 -8.54 -0.57 2.36
CA ARG A 350 -7.18 -0.35 1.87
C ARG A 350 -6.98 -1.04 0.54
N VAL A 351 -6.28 -0.36 -0.35
CA VAL A 351 -6.06 -0.79 -1.72
C VAL A 351 -4.57 -0.80 -1.99
N ASN A 352 -4.03 -1.96 -2.35
CA ASN A 352 -2.70 -2.07 -2.94
C ASN A 352 -2.84 -2.45 -4.41
N ALA A 353 -2.15 -1.76 -5.31
CA ALA A 353 -2.20 -2.08 -6.73
C ALA A 353 -0.81 -2.04 -7.37
N VAL A 354 -0.63 -2.91 -8.35
CA VAL A 354 0.61 -3.04 -9.13
C VAL A 354 0.25 -3.16 -10.61
N VAL A 355 0.89 -2.38 -11.47
CA VAL A 355 0.69 -2.36 -12.93
C VAL A 355 1.98 -2.71 -13.68
N ALA A 356 1.88 -2.82 -15.00
CA ALA A 356 3.04 -2.98 -15.87
C ALA A 356 4.03 -1.80 -15.69
N PRO A 357 5.35 -2.03 -15.82
CA PRO A 357 6.00 -3.29 -16.20
C PRO A 357 6.22 -4.28 -15.05
N VAL A 358 5.86 -3.94 -13.81
CA VAL A 358 6.12 -4.80 -12.63
C VAL A 358 5.14 -5.98 -12.58
N ALA A 359 3.87 -5.75 -12.91
CA ALA A 359 2.86 -6.81 -12.99
C ALA A 359 2.83 -7.47 -14.37
N LEU A 360 3.63 -8.54 -14.53
CA LEU A 360 3.85 -9.22 -15.83
C LEU A 360 2.58 -9.82 -16.47
N LYS A 361 1.58 -10.17 -15.66
CA LYS A 361 0.33 -10.78 -16.14
C LYS A 361 -0.81 -9.77 -16.35
N GLY A 362 -0.51 -8.49 -16.25
CA GLY A 362 -1.47 -7.38 -16.26
C GLY A 362 -1.68 -6.78 -14.87
N PRO A 363 -2.51 -5.71 -14.77
CA PRO A 363 -2.79 -5.02 -13.51
C PRO A 363 -3.30 -5.97 -12.42
N SER A 364 -2.72 -5.85 -11.24
CA SER A 364 -3.08 -6.60 -10.04
C SER A 364 -3.52 -5.65 -8.94
N LEU A 365 -4.47 -6.09 -8.12
CA LEU A 365 -5.12 -5.28 -7.11
C LEU A 365 -5.53 -6.14 -5.91
N THR A 366 -5.18 -5.70 -4.70
CA THR A 366 -5.67 -6.29 -3.45
C THR A 366 -6.42 -5.24 -2.64
N ILE A 367 -7.66 -5.55 -2.28
CA ILE A 367 -8.49 -4.73 -1.40
C ILE A 367 -8.71 -5.47 -0.10
N ARG A 368 -8.20 -4.90 0.99
CA ARG A 368 -8.52 -5.35 2.34
C ARG A 368 -9.65 -4.49 2.87
N LYS A 369 -10.84 -5.09 3.00
CA LYS A 369 -12.05 -4.36 3.37
C LYS A 369 -11.96 -3.85 4.79
N PHE A 370 -12.44 -2.64 5.01
CA PHE A 370 -12.52 -2.07 6.34
C PHE A 370 -13.70 -2.70 7.09
N PRO A 371 -13.50 -3.33 8.26
CA PRO A 371 -14.57 -4.03 8.95
C PRO A 371 -15.72 -3.09 9.30
N GLN A 372 -16.95 -3.44 8.91
CA GLN A 372 -18.12 -2.61 9.22
C GLN A 372 -18.52 -2.66 10.70
N ARG A 373 -18.30 -3.81 11.37
CA ARG A 373 -18.57 -3.99 12.81
C ARG A 373 -17.28 -4.04 13.61
N THR A 374 -17.18 -3.21 14.64
CA THR A 374 -16.11 -3.31 15.65
C THR A 374 -16.45 -4.43 16.63
N LEU A 375 -15.58 -5.43 16.75
CA LEU A 375 -15.71 -6.46 17.78
C LEU A 375 -15.54 -5.86 19.18
N THR A 376 -16.17 -6.49 20.14
CA THR A 376 -16.10 -6.17 21.58
C THR A 376 -15.36 -7.27 22.34
N MET A 377 -15.02 -7.02 23.61
CA MET A 377 -14.44 -8.05 24.47
C MET A 377 -15.38 -9.26 24.64
N ALA A 378 -16.68 -9.04 24.72
CA ALA A 378 -17.68 -10.10 24.81
C ALA A 378 -17.68 -10.98 23.55
N ASP A 379 -17.50 -10.39 22.37
CA ASP A 379 -17.36 -11.16 21.13
C ASP A 379 -16.13 -12.09 21.19
N LEU A 380 -14.97 -11.61 21.69
CA LEU A 380 -13.78 -12.47 21.82
C LEU A 380 -13.97 -13.65 22.78
N VAL A 381 -14.67 -13.43 23.89
CA VAL A 381 -15.01 -14.51 24.83
C VAL A 381 -15.95 -15.51 24.14
N SER A 382 -16.98 -15.04 23.44
CA SER A 382 -17.93 -15.91 22.73
C SER A 382 -17.28 -16.72 21.60
N HIS A 383 -16.32 -16.13 20.89
CA HIS A 383 -15.55 -16.81 19.85
C HIS A 383 -14.45 -17.74 20.42
N GLY A 384 -14.27 -17.77 21.74
CA GLY A 384 -13.23 -18.56 22.40
C GLY A 384 -11.81 -18.07 22.10
N THR A 385 -11.62 -16.80 21.72
CA THR A 385 -10.30 -16.20 21.52
C THR A 385 -9.52 -16.06 22.83
N LEU A 386 -10.23 -15.82 23.93
CA LEU A 386 -9.75 -15.77 25.31
C LEU A 386 -10.90 -16.14 26.23
N ASP A 387 -10.64 -16.46 27.50
CA ASP A 387 -11.70 -16.75 28.47
C ASP A 387 -12.12 -15.52 29.29
N GLY A 388 -13.16 -15.69 30.12
CA GLY A 388 -13.69 -14.61 30.96
C GLY A 388 -12.66 -14.04 31.95
N ALA A 389 -11.82 -14.90 32.53
CA ALA A 389 -10.80 -14.47 33.50
C ALA A 389 -9.73 -13.59 32.82
N MET A 390 -9.25 -13.99 31.64
CA MET A 390 -8.36 -13.19 30.82
C MET A 390 -9.02 -11.86 30.41
N ALA A 391 -10.29 -11.88 30.00
CA ALA A 391 -11.03 -10.69 29.58
C ALA A 391 -11.12 -9.66 30.73
N GLU A 392 -11.51 -10.12 31.90
CA GLU A 392 -11.64 -9.30 33.10
C GLU A 392 -10.29 -8.70 33.51
N PHE A 393 -9.25 -9.52 33.55
CA PHE A 393 -7.90 -9.10 33.87
C PHE A 393 -7.38 -8.03 32.89
N LEU A 394 -7.51 -8.25 31.58
CA LEU A 394 -7.06 -7.29 30.57
C LEU A 394 -7.85 -5.97 30.64
N ALA A 395 -9.17 -6.04 30.84
CA ALA A 395 -9.99 -4.85 31.02
C ALA A 395 -9.62 -4.08 32.30
N ARG A 396 -9.19 -4.77 33.36
CA ARG A 396 -8.67 -4.17 34.58
C ARG A 396 -7.32 -3.48 34.33
N CYS A 397 -6.40 -4.15 33.66
CA CYS A 397 -5.10 -3.59 33.27
C CYS A 397 -5.22 -2.31 32.46
N VAL A 398 -6.14 -2.26 31.49
CA VAL A 398 -6.39 -1.03 30.72
C VAL A 398 -6.87 0.10 31.62
N ARG A 399 -7.83 -0.15 32.52
CA ARG A 399 -8.39 0.86 33.44
C ARG A 399 -7.35 1.41 34.41
N GLU A 400 -6.44 0.56 34.90
CA GLU A 400 -5.38 0.92 35.84
C GLU A 400 -4.07 1.34 35.14
N ARG A 401 -4.13 1.75 33.87
CA ARG A 401 -3.01 2.32 33.10
C ARG A 401 -1.78 1.40 32.98
N VAL A 402 -1.99 0.09 32.87
CA VAL A 402 -0.91 -0.86 32.55
C VAL A 402 -0.49 -0.69 31.09
N ASN A 403 0.81 -0.54 30.84
CA ASN A 403 1.37 -0.53 29.48
C ASN A 403 1.32 -1.95 28.87
N ILE A 404 0.62 -2.11 27.74
CA ILE A 404 0.38 -3.42 27.12
C ILE A 404 0.93 -3.45 25.69
N VAL A 405 1.68 -4.51 25.38
CA VAL A 405 2.10 -4.86 24.02
C VAL A 405 1.34 -6.10 23.56
N VAL A 406 0.61 -6.00 22.45
CA VAL A 406 -0.03 -7.15 21.81
C VAL A 406 0.90 -7.71 20.73
N SER A 407 1.38 -8.94 20.90
CA SER A 407 2.33 -9.58 19.99
C SER A 407 1.73 -10.76 19.23
N GLY A 408 2.24 -11.04 18.02
CA GLY A 408 1.73 -12.15 17.19
C GLY A 408 2.16 -12.14 15.74
N GLY A 409 1.86 -13.23 15.02
CA GLY A 409 2.10 -13.35 13.58
C GLY A 409 1.20 -12.46 12.72
N THR A 410 1.38 -12.53 11.40
CA THR A 410 0.47 -11.92 10.43
C THR A 410 -0.90 -12.59 10.48
N GLY A 411 -1.97 -11.80 10.43
CA GLY A 411 -3.35 -12.32 10.47
C GLY A 411 -3.78 -12.94 11.81
N SER A 412 -3.00 -12.80 12.89
CA SER A 412 -3.36 -13.35 14.21
C SER A 412 -4.46 -12.57 14.93
N GLY A 413 -4.76 -11.33 14.50
CA GLY A 413 -5.80 -10.48 15.10
C GLY A 413 -5.29 -9.40 16.06
N LYS A 414 -3.97 -9.10 16.09
CA LYS A 414 -3.38 -8.11 17.01
C LYS A 414 -4.09 -6.77 17.02
N THR A 415 -4.28 -6.16 15.84
CA THR A 415 -4.92 -4.84 15.73
C THR A 415 -6.38 -4.88 16.18
N THR A 416 -7.06 -6.02 15.99
CA THR A 416 -8.42 -6.24 16.50
C THR A 416 -8.44 -6.26 18.03
N LEU A 417 -7.52 -7.00 18.66
CA LEU A 417 -7.41 -7.03 20.12
C LEU A 417 -6.97 -5.66 20.67
N LEU A 418 -6.02 -5.00 20.01
CA LEU A 418 -5.62 -3.62 20.34
C LEU A 418 -6.83 -2.68 20.32
N ASN A 419 -7.65 -2.71 19.26
CA ASN A 419 -8.84 -1.89 19.14
C ASN A 419 -9.83 -2.13 20.30
N ILE A 420 -10.04 -3.38 20.69
CA ILE A 420 -10.92 -3.75 21.80
C ILE A 420 -10.36 -3.22 23.13
N LEU A 421 -9.07 -3.43 23.39
CA LEU A 421 -8.42 -2.94 24.60
C LEU A 421 -8.43 -1.41 24.67
N SER A 422 -8.17 -0.73 23.55
CA SER A 422 -8.26 0.73 23.46
C SER A 422 -9.68 1.25 23.69
N ASN A 423 -10.72 0.52 23.26
CA ASN A 423 -12.11 0.88 23.58
C ASN A 423 -12.48 0.66 25.06
N ALA A 424 -11.69 -0.10 25.82
CA ALA A 424 -11.86 -0.27 27.26
C ALA A 424 -11.22 0.87 28.09
N ILE A 425 -10.51 1.80 27.45
CA ILE A 425 -9.97 3.01 28.09
C ILE A 425 -11.14 3.85 28.66
N PRO A 426 -11.04 4.44 29.86
CA PRO A 426 -12.08 5.30 30.41
C PRO A 426 -12.46 6.47 29.47
N ARG A 427 -13.76 6.77 29.35
CA ARG A 427 -14.28 7.77 28.39
C ARG A 427 -13.79 9.21 28.59
N GLY A 428 -13.31 9.55 29.79
CA GLY A 428 -12.79 10.88 30.12
C GLY A 428 -11.34 11.13 29.67
N GLU A 429 -10.63 10.09 29.19
CA GLU A 429 -9.24 10.20 28.78
C GLU A 429 -9.11 10.65 27.32
N ARG A 430 -8.12 11.50 27.06
CA ARG A 430 -7.73 11.91 25.71
C ARG A 430 -6.78 10.90 25.10
N ILE A 431 -7.16 10.35 23.95
CA ILE A 431 -6.41 9.27 23.28
C ILE A 431 -5.86 9.79 21.96
N VAL A 432 -4.57 9.56 21.71
CA VAL A 432 -3.96 9.79 20.39
C VAL A 432 -3.64 8.43 19.78
N THR A 433 -4.26 8.11 18.64
CA THR A 433 -3.94 6.90 17.86
C THR A 433 -2.96 7.24 16.75
N ILE A 434 -1.99 6.37 16.48
CA ILE A 434 -0.94 6.57 15.49
C ILE A 434 -0.76 5.29 14.70
N GLU A 435 -1.00 5.33 13.39
CA GLU A 435 -0.98 4.12 12.56
C GLU A 435 -0.34 4.39 11.20
N ASP A 436 0.27 3.38 10.57
CA ASP A 436 0.72 3.51 9.17
C ASP A 436 -0.45 3.81 8.25
N ALA A 437 -1.57 3.19 8.58
CA ALA A 437 -2.87 3.47 8.04
C ALA A 437 -3.87 3.34 9.19
N ALA A 438 -4.70 4.34 9.45
CA ALA A 438 -5.83 4.26 10.38
C ALA A 438 -6.66 2.98 10.19
N GLU A 439 -6.61 2.09 11.18
CA GLU A 439 -7.35 0.84 11.31
C GLU A 439 -8.19 0.84 12.62
N LEU A 440 -7.77 1.60 13.64
CA LEU A 440 -8.43 1.71 14.93
C LEU A 440 -9.68 2.58 14.87
N ARG A 441 -10.74 2.12 15.55
CA ARG A 441 -12.03 2.81 15.71
C ARG A 441 -12.38 2.87 17.19
N LEU A 442 -12.15 4.01 17.80
CA LEU A 442 -12.42 4.23 19.22
C LEU A 442 -13.74 4.99 19.40
N GLY A 443 -14.65 4.45 20.20
CA GLY A 443 -15.94 5.06 20.56
C GLY A 443 -15.82 6.14 21.63
N HIS A 444 -14.77 6.97 21.56
CA HIS A 444 -14.41 7.98 22.55
C HIS A 444 -14.60 9.38 21.97
N ALA A 445 -15.06 10.32 22.80
CA ALA A 445 -15.26 11.70 22.37
C ALA A 445 -13.92 12.43 22.12
N HIS A 446 -12.90 12.15 22.96
CA HIS A 446 -11.62 12.85 22.95
C HIS A 446 -10.53 12.02 22.26
N VAL A 447 -10.71 11.74 20.96
CA VAL A 447 -9.74 10.98 20.15
C VAL A 447 -9.11 11.87 19.09
N VAL A 448 -7.80 11.75 18.92
CA VAL A 448 -7.11 12.27 17.73
C VAL A 448 -6.45 11.12 17.00
N ALA A 449 -6.88 10.88 15.76
CA ALA A 449 -6.30 9.87 14.90
C ALA A 449 -5.24 10.47 13.99
N LEU A 450 -4.02 9.92 14.05
CA LEU A 450 -2.88 10.31 13.25
C LEU A 450 -2.46 9.15 12.34
N GLU A 451 -2.16 9.48 11.08
CA GLU A 451 -1.75 8.50 10.07
C GLU A 451 -0.40 8.89 9.48
N ALA A 452 0.51 7.92 9.36
CA ALA A 452 1.77 8.13 8.68
C ALA A 452 1.53 8.41 7.20
N ARG A 453 2.45 9.17 6.59
CA ARG A 453 2.37 9.51 5.18
C ARG A 453 3.65 9.07 4.48
N PRO A 454 3.59 8.17 3.47
CA PRO A 454 4.75 7.91 2.64
C PRO A 454 5.13 9.19 1.86
N PRO A 455 6.38 9.30 1.38
CA PRO A 455 6.75 10.45 0.56
C PRO A 455 5.86 10.57 -0.67
N ASN A 456 5.76 11.78 -1.20
CA ASN A 456 5.20 12.02 -2.52
C ASN A 456 6.15 11.50 -3.62
N ILE A 457 5.74 11.62 -4.89
CA ILE A 457 6.50 11.13 -6.05
C ILE A 457 7.88 11.81 -6.12
N GLU A 458 7.98 13.07 -5.69
CA GLU A 458 9.23 13.82 -5.58
C GLU A 458 10.11 13.43 -4.38
N GLY A 459 9.72 12.39 -3.61
CA GLY A 459 10.47 11.89 -2.45
C GLY A 459 10.35 12.78 -1.20
N ARG A 460 9.44 13.75 -1.19
CA ARG A 460 9.26 14.75 -0.12
C ARG A 460 8.02 14.49 0.72
N GLY A 461 7.95 15.15 1.87
CA GLY A 461 6.76 15.16 2.71
C GLY A 461 6.43 13.82 3.38
N ARG A 462 7.42 12.92 3.52
CA ARG A 462 7.27 11.73 4.36
C ARG A 462 7.01 12.15 5.80
N ILE A 463 6.03 11.53 6.44
CA ILE A 463 5.74 11.64 7.87
C ILE A 463 5.77 10.21 8.42
N THR A 464 6.70 9.91 9.30
CA THR A 464 6.86 8.58 9.88
C THR A 464 6.05 8.43 11.17
N ILE A 465 5.80 7.19 11.60
CA ILE A 465 5.21 6.91 12.92
C ILE A 465 6.03 7.58 14.02
N ARG A 466 7.35 7.55 13.91
CA ARG A 466 8.26 8.19 14.87
C ARG A 466 7.99 9.70 15.00
N ASP A 467 7.80 10.39 13.88
CA ASP A 467 7.48 11.82 13.86
C ASP A 467 6.14 12.10 14.55
N LEU A 468 5.15 11.25 14.29
CA LEU A 468 3.82 11.35 14.89
C LEU A 468 3.85 11.07 16.40
N VAL A 469 4.63 10.08 16.87
CA VAL A 469 4.79 9.79 18.30
C VAL A 469 5.39 11.00 19.02
N ARG A 470 6.46 11.58 18.46
CA ARG A 470 7.09 12.79 19.02
C ARG A 470 6.14 14.00 19.02
N ASN A 471 5.35 14.15 17.98
CA ASN A 471 4.33 15.19 17.93
C ASN A 471 3.22 14.95 18.96
N ALA A 472 2.77 13.71 19.13
CA ALA A 472 1.73 13.33 20.06
C ALA A 472 2.06 13.72 21.50
N LEU A 473 3.33 13.63 21.92
CA LEU A 473 3.78 14.08 23.25
C LEU A 473 3.46 15.56 23.54
N ARG A 474 3.28 16.39 22.50
CA ARG A 474 2.90 17.82 22.64
C ARG A 474 1.38 18.04 22.63
N MET A 475 0.60 17.00 22.41
CA MET A 475 -0.86 17.07 22.27
C MET A 475 -1.60 16.82 23.59
N ARG A 476 -0.87 16.76 24.70
CA ARG A 476 -1.35 16.41 26.04
C ARG A 476 -2.25 15.15 26.03
N PRO A 477 -1.80 14.00 25.46
CA PRO A 477 -2.57 12.78 25.55
C PRO A 477 -2.57 12.24 26.99
N ASP A 478 -3.67 11.61 27.39
CA ASP A 478 -3.66 10.69 28.52
C ASP A 478 -3.13 9.32 28.09
N ARG A 479 -3.38 8.93 26.83
CA ARG A 479 -2.99 7.65 26.24
C ARG A 479 -2.44 7.83 24.83
N ILE A 480 -1.37 7.11 24.52
CA ILE A 480 -0.88 6.95 23.16
C ILE A 480 -1.11 5.50 22.74
N VAL A 481 -1.75 5.31 21.58
CA VAL A 481 -1.98 3.99 20.99
C VAL A 481 -1.29 3.94 19.64
N VAL A 482 -0.24 3.13 19.54
CA VAL A 482 0.45 2.93 18.25
C VAL A 482 -0.06 1.64 17.63
N GLY A 483 -0.59 1.72 16.41
CA GLY A 483 -1.17 0.57 15.72
C GLY A 483 -0.18 -0.59 15.59
N GLU A 484 1.07 -0.29 15.24
CA GLU A 484 2.15 -1.27 15.20
C GLU A 484 3.53 -0.60 15.27
N CYS A 485 4.43 -1.15 16.09
CA CYS A 485 5.85 -0.79 16.07
C CYS A 485 6.64 -1.75 15.16
N ARG A 486 7.36 -1.19 14.19
CA ARG A 486 8.18 -1.85 13.16
C ARG A 486 9.63 -1.36 13.12
N GLY A 487 9.96 -0.26 13.79
CA GLY A 487 11.29 0.34 13.75
C GLY A 487 11.56 1.36 14.85
N ALA A 488 12.19 2.47 14.47
CA ALA A 488 12.78 3.44 15.38
C ALA A 488 11.79 4.15 16.33
N GLU A 489 10.51 4.20 15.96
CA GLU A 489 9.42 4.69 16.79
C GLU A 489 9.25 3.90 18.09
N ALA A 490 9.72 2.65 18.15
CA ALA A 490 9.65 1.83 19.35
C ALA A 490 10.34 2.51 20.54
N PHE A 491 11.46 3.18 20.32
CA PHE A 491 12.16 3.89 21.39
C PHE A 491 11.34 5.06 21.94
N ASP A 492 10.83 5.92 21.06
CA ASP A 492 10.01 7.08 21.45
C ASP A 492 8.69 6.64 22.12
N MET A 493 8.12 5.50 21.69
CA MET A 493 6.94 4.89 22.31
C MET A 493 7.22 4.40 23.74
N LEU A 494 8.33 3.67 23.95
CA LEU A 494 8.74 3.23 25.29
C LEU A 494 9.06 4.44 26.19
N ALA A 495 9.69 5.48 25.63
CA ALA A 495 9.92 6.71 26.37
C ALA A 495 8.59 7.36 26.81
N ALA A 496 7.58 7.40 25.94
CA ALA A 496 6.26 7.92 26.27
C ALA A 496 5.61 7.14 27.43
N MET A 497 5.68 5.79 27.38
CA MET A 497 5.18 4.88 28.41
C MET A 497 5.77 5.16 29.80
N ASN A 498 7.01 5.63 29.86
CA ASN A 498 7.72 5.99 31.10
C ASN A 498 7.58 7.48 31.48
N THR A 499 7.10 8.34 30.58
CA THR A 499 7.09 9.80 30.78
C THR A 499 5.68 10.37 30.74
N GLY A 500 4.84 9.93 31.68
CA GLY A 500 3.52 10.53 31.93
C GLY A 500 2.41 10.13 30.95
N HIS A 501 2.67 9.15 30.07
CA HIS A 501 1.67 8.57 29.16
C HIS A 501 1.50 7.07 29.45
N GLU A 502 1.36 6.74 30.74
CA GLU A 502 1.11 5.39 31.22
C GLU A 502 -0.19 4.82 30.64
N GLY A 503 -0.26 3.50 30.56
CA GLY A 503 -1.40 2.81 29.98
C GLY A 503 -1.42 2.84 28.46
N SER A 504 -0.31 3.23 27.84
CA SER A 504 -0.17 3.23 26.39
C SER A 504 -0.16 1.81 25.84
N LEU A 505 -0.63 1.66 24.60
CA LEU A 505 -0.88 0.36 23.98
C LEU A 505 -0.20 0.30 22.61
N THR A 506 0.37 -0.85 22.24
CA THR A 506 0.89 -1.04 20.88
C THR A 506 0.80 -2.49 20.42
N THR A 507 0.97 -2.74 19.12
CA THR A 507 1.19 -4.09 18.60
C THR A 507 2.60 -4.28 18.06
N LEU A 508 3.03 -5.55 18.06
CA LEU A 508 4.33 -5.97 17.54
C LEU A 508 4.22 -7.32 16.83
N HIS A 509 4.90 -7.47 15.70
CA HIS A 509 5.08 -8.80 15.11
C HIS A 509 6.10 -9.63 15.88
N ALA A 510 5.69 -10.76 16.45
CA ALA A 510 6.59 -11.72 17.10
C ALA A 510 5.94 -13.12 17.21
N ASN A 511 6.78 -14.15 17.24
CA ASN A 511 6.32 -15.54 17.35
C ASN A 511 6.14 -15.99 18.81
N SER A 512 6.73 -15.26 19.75
CA SER A 512 6.60 -15.49 21.19
C SER A 512 6.81 -14.19 21.98
N PRO A 513 6.40 -14.12 23.26
CA PRO A 513 6.70 -12.99 24.14
C PRO A 513 8.20 -12.69 24.28
N ARG A 514 9.04 -13.74 24.30
CA ARG A 514 10.49 -13.58 24.35
C ARG A 514 11.04 -12.98 23.06
N ASP A 515 10.54 -13.42 21.90
CA ASP A 515 10.91 -12.84 20.62
C ASP A 515 10.44 -11.38 20.49
N ALA A 516 9.30 -11.04 21.09
CA ALA A 516 8.79 -9.67 21.13
C ALA A 516 9.80 -8.73 21.80
N LEU A 517 10.35 -9.13 22.96
CA LEU A 517 11.41 -8.38 23.65
C LEU A 517 12.68 -8.27 22.81
N GLY A 518 13.17 -9.37 22.22
CA GLY A 518 14.36 -9.35 21.36
C GLY A 518 14.19 -8.49 20.10
N ARG A 519 12.98 -8.41 19.54
CA ARG A 519 12.67 -7.51 18.43
C ARG A 519 12.65 -6.05 18.84
N LEU A 520 12.14 -5.72 20.04
CA LEU A 520 12.25 -4.37 20.60
C LEU A 520 13.71 -3.95 20.78
N GLU A 521 14.56 -4.83 21.32
CA GLU A 521 16.01 -4.59 21.40
C GLU A 521 16.59 -4.24 20.02
N THR A 522 16.28 -5.07 19.02
CA THR A 522 16.79 -4.89 17.65
C THR A 522 16.30 -3.58 17.02
N MET A 523 15.01 -3.25 17.14
CA MET A 523 14.43 -2.03 16.56
C MET A 523 15.04 -0.77 17.16
N ILE A 524 15.32 -0.77 18.47
CA ILE A 524 15.94 0.37 19.16
C ILE A 524 17.41 0.53 18.73
N LEU A 525 18.16 -0.56 18.63
CA LEU A 525 19.55 -0.51 18.15
C LEU A 525 19.64 -0.03 16.69
N MET A 526 18.69 -0.45 15.84
CA MET A 526 18.61 0.01 14.44
C MET A 526 18.15 1.47 14.30
N ALA A 527 17.64 2.09 15.37
CA ALA A 527 17.20 3.49 15.36
C ALA A 527 18.37 4.50 15.27
N GLY A 528 19.62 4.01 15.29
CA GLY A 528 20.84 4.82 15.24
C GLY A 528 21.19 5.48 16.57
N LEU A 529 20.61 5.01 17.68
CA LEU A 529 20.95 5.46 19.03
C LEU A 529 22.16 4.64 19.51
N GLU A 530 23.25 5.32 19.84
CA GLU A 530 24.44 4.67 20.43
C GLU A 530 24.21 4.39 21.92
N LEU A 531 23.30 3.46 22.21
CA LEU A 531 22.99 3.03 23.58
C LEU A 531 23.61 1.66 23.86
N PRO A 532 24.23 1.46 25.04
CA PRO A 532 24.60 0.13 25.50
C PRO A 532 23.37 -0.79 25.57
N LEU A 533 23.54 -2.06 25.18
CA LEU A 533 22.44 -3.04 25.18
C LEU A 533 21.77 -3.18 26.56
N ALA A 534 22.53 -3.06 27.64
CA ALA A 534 22.00 -3.07 29.01
C ALA A 534 20.97 -1.94 29.22
N ALA A 535 21.29 -0.71 28.82
CA ALA A 535 20.38 0.43 28.94
C ALA A 535 19.12 0.26 28.07
N VAL A 536 19.25 -0.33 26.87
CA VAL A 536 18.09 -0.66 26.03
C VAL A 536 17.17 -1.65 26.74
N ARG A 537 17.72 -2.69 27.34
CA ARG A 537 16.94 -3.68 28.10
C ARG A 537 16.27 -3.07 29.33
N GLU A 538 16.97 -2.22 30.07
CA GLU A 538 16.43 -1.52 31.24
C GLU A 538 15.25 -0.63 30.84
N HIS A 539 15.38 0.06 29.71
CA HIS A 539 14.30 0.87 29.16
C HIS A 539 13.09 0.03 28.76
N ILE A 540 13.29 -1.10 28.09
CA ILE A 540 12.20 -2.03 27.74
C ILE A 540 11.52 -2.57 29.00
N ALA A 541 12.31 -3.06 29.96
CA ALA A 541 11.81 -3.72 31.16
C ALA A 541 11.07 -2.77 32.11
N SER A 542 11.44 -1.49 32.15
CA SER A 542 10.73 -0.47 32.92
C SER A 542 9.48 0.05 32.23
N SER A 543 9.45 0.06 30.89
CA SER A 543 8.33 0.63 30.13
C SER A 543 7.16 -0.32 29.95
N ILE A 544 7.43 -1.61 29.74
CA ILE A 544 6.40 -2.61 29.40
C ILE A 544 6.05 -3.38 30.65
N HIS A 545 4.75 -3.46 30.95
CA HIS A 545 4.25 -4.27 32.06
C HIS A 545 3.73 -5.62 31.56
N LEU A 546 3.02 -5.64 30.42
CA LEU A 546 2.31 -6.82 29.95
C LEU A 546 2.50 -7.06 28.44
N ILE A 547 2.73 -8.32 28.07
CA ILE A 547 2.76 -8.81 26.69
C ILE A 547 1.63 -9.82 26.50
N VAL A 548 0.73 -9.55 25.55
CA VAL A 548 -0.37 -10.44 25.19
C VAL A 548 -0.06 -11.09 23.85
N GLN A 549 0.26 -12.39 23.86
CA GLN A 549 0.60 -13.14 22.66
C GLN A 549 -0.65 -13.73 22.02
N GLN A 550 -0.89 -13.41 20.75
CA GLN A 550 -1.99 -13.92 19.95
C GLN A 550 -1.48 -14.70 18.73
N ALA A 551 -2.10 -15.84 18.44
CA ALA A 551 -1.77 -16.70 17.32
C ALA A 551 -3.00 -17.07 16.48
N ARG A 552 -2.78 -17.28 15.17
CA ARG A 552 -3.74 -17.95 14.29
C ARG A 552 -3.41 -19.44 14.27
N MET A 553 -4.37 -20.27 14.66
CA MET A 553 -4.26 -21.72 14.69
C MET A 553 -4.45 -22.29 13.28
N ALA A 554 -4.08 -23.57 13.10
CA ALA A 554 -4.20 -24.26 11.81
C ALA A 554 -5.66 -24.38 11.32
N ASP A 555 -6.61 -24.38 12.25
CA ASP A 555 -8.06 -24.38 11.97
C ASP A 555 -8.63 -22.97 11.70
N GLY A 556 -7.77 -21.96 11.56
CA GLY A 556 -8.15 -20.58 11.28
C GLY A 556 -8.53 -19.75 12.51
N ARG A 557 -8.76 -20.37 13.67
CA ARG A 557 -9.12 -19.64 14.90
C ARG A 557 -7.98 -18.74 15.37
N ARG A 558 -8.36 -17.61 15.99
CA ARG A 558 -7.43 -16.67 16.61
C ARG A 558 -7.55 -16.79 18.12
N LEU A 559 -6.45 -17.10 18.81
CA LEU A 559 -6.42 -17.34 20.26
C LEU A 559 -5.32 -16.52 20.93
N VAL A 560 -5.57 -16.05 22.15
CA VAL A 560 -4.54 -15.55 23.06
C VAL A 560 -3.81 -16.75 23.65
N THR A 561 -2.57 -16.98 23.22
CA THR A 561 -1.80 -18.15 23.63
C THR A 561 -1.04 -17.95 24.94
N ALA A 562 -0.75 -16.70 25.30
CA ALA A 562 -0.10 -16.36 26.55
C ALA A 562 -0.36 -14.90 26.93
N ILE A 563 -0.47 -14.66 28.24
CA ILE A 563 -0.40 -13.31 28.84
C ILE A 563 0.79 -13.35 29.79
N VAL A 564 1.79 -12.52 29.51
CA VAL A 564 3.10 -12.54 30.17
C VAL A 564 3.38 -11.17 30.76
N GLU A 565 3.73 -11.14 32.03
CA GLU A 565 4.23 -9.93 32.70
C GLU A 565 5.74 -9.82 32.53
N VAL A 566 6.22 -8.59 32.38
CA VAL A 566 7.64 -8.24 32.46
C VAL A 566 7.94 -7.79 33.88
N THR A 567 8.81 -8.50 34.59
CA THR A 567 9.03 -8.34 36.04
C THR A 567 10.31 -7.58 36.38
N GLY A 568 10.96 -6.99 35.37
CA GLY A 568 12.21 -6.23 35.53
C GLY A 568 13.41 -6.95 34.90
N MET A 569 14.58 -6.78 35.51
CA MET A 569 15.84 -7.33 35.00
C MET A 569 16.67 -8.01 36.08
N GLU A 570 17.34 -9.09 35.70
CA GLU A 570 18.30 -9.80 36.54
C GLU A 570 19.45 -10.31 35.67
N ALA A 571 20.69 -10.13 36.12
CA ALA A 571 21.91 -10.53 35.39
C ALA A 571 21.94 -10.08 33.91
N GLY A 572 21.47 -8.86 33.63
CA GLY A 572 21.45 -8.28 32.27
C GLY A 572 20.42 -8.89 31.32
N ARG A 573 19.46 -9.66 31.83
CA ARG A 573 18.33 -10.24 31.08
C ARG A 573 17.01 -9.72 31.62
N ILE A 574 16.08 -9.45 30.71
CA ILE A 574 14.70 -9.11 31.05
C ILE A 574 14.01 -10.36 31.60
N GLN A 575 13.45 -10.24 32.80
CA GLN A 575 12.70 -11.29 33.46
C GLN A 575 11.22 -11.18 33.12
N THR A 576 10.57 -12.33 33.01
CA THR A 576 9.15 -12.41 32.65
C THR A 576 8.49 -13.54 33.41
N GLN A 577 7.21 -13.38 33.74
CA GLN A 577 6.40 -14.45 34.31
C GLN A 577 5.11 -14.64 33.51
N VAL A 578 4.70 -15.90 33.34
CA VAL A 578 3.48 -16.24 32.60
C VAL A 578 2.32 -16.20 33.59
N LEU A 579 1.33 -15.34 33.33
CA LEU A 579 0.11 -15.23 34.14
C LEU A 579 -0.97 -16.16 33.61
N PHE A 580 -1.07 -16.24 32.28
CA PHE A 580 -1.99 -17.14 31.61
C PHE A 580 -1.33 -17.80 30.41
N ARG A 581 -1.76 -19.03 30.09
CA ARG A 581 -1.32 -19.75 28.89
C ARG A 581 -2.46 -20.55 28.26
N HIS A 582 -2.34 -20.77 26.96
CA HIS A 582 -3.09 -21.81 26.26
C HIS A 582 -2.31 -23.12 26.28
N GLU A 583 -3.00 -24.19 26.66
CA GLU A 583 -2.50 -25.56 26.56
C GLU A 583 -3.21 -26.28 25.43
N ARG A 584 -2.43 -26.85 24.52
CA ARG A 584 -2.96 -27.66 23.43
C ARG A 584 -3.55 -28.95 23.98
N GLY A 585 -4.68 -29.36 23.44
CA GLY A 585 -5.35 -30.60 23.82
C GLY A 585 -6.52 -30.92 22.89
N PRO A 586 -7.25 -32.00 23.16
CA PRO A 586 -8.48 -32.33 22.46
C PRO A 586 -9.48 -31.16 22.47
N ALA A 587 -10.35 -31.09 21.46
CA ALA A 587 -11.38 -30.05 21.32
C ALA A 587 -10.86 -28.59 21.27
N GLY A 588 -9.58 -28.37 20.94
CA GLY A 588 -9.01 -27.02 20.81
C GLY A 588 -8.17 -26.55 22.00
N GLY A 589 -8.01 -27.38 23.03
CA GLY A 589 -7.17 -27.08 24.19
C GLY A 589 -7.91 -26.37 25.33
N CYS A 590 -7.16 -25.79 26.27
CA CYS A 590 -7.72 -25.01 27.37
C CYS A 590 -6.88 -23.77 27.68
N PHE A 591 -7.54 -22.74 28.21
CA PHE A 591 -6.89 -21.60 28.83
C PHE A 591 -6.64 -21.89 30.31
N VAL A 592 -5.44 -21.57 30.79
CA VAL A 592 -4.97 -21.89 32.14
C VAL A 592 -4.40 -20.63 32.78
N GLY A 593 -4.90 -20.28 33.95
CA GLY A 593 -4.22 -19.37 34.87
C GLY A 593 -3.05 -20.10 35.55
N CYS A 594 -1.88 -19.46 35.61
CA CYS A 594 -0.64 -20.12 36.06
C CYS A 594 -0.39 -20.07 37.58
N GLY A 595 -1.36 -19.59 38.37
CA GLY A 595 -1.29 -19.48 39.83
C GLY A 595 -0.46 -18.31 40.35
N THR A 596 0.14 -17.52 39.45
CA THR A 596 0.98 -16.37 39.80
C THR A 596 0.18 -15.08 39.68
N MET A 597 0.26 -14.25 40.72
CA MET A 597 -0.30 -12.89 40.71
C MET A 597 0.70 -11.90 40.10
N PRO A 598 0.22 -10.87 39.38
CA PRO A 598 1.11 -9.86 38.83
C PRO A 598 1.75 -9.01 39.93
N ALA A 599 3.03 -8.70 39.79
CA ALA A 599 3.78 -7.93 40.79
C ALA A 599 3.23 -6.50 40.92
N PHE A 600 2.87 -5.86 39.79
CA PHE A 600 2.24 -4.54 39.82
C PHE A 600 0.85 -4.54 40.50
N GLY A 601 0.22 -5.71 40.69
CA GLY A 601 -1.05 -5.85 41.40
C GLY A 601 -0.96 -5.54 42.89
N GLU A 602 0.24 -5.57 43.48
CA GLU A 602 0.46 -5.19 44.88
C GLU A 602 0.10 -3.73 45.14
N SER A 603 0.50 -2.82 44.24
CA SER A 603 0.14 -1.40 44.32
C SER A 603 -1.38 -1.17 44.31
N TRP A 604 -2.13 -2.01 43.58
CA TRP A 604 -3.59 -1.92 43.52
C TRP A 604 -4.23 -2.42 44.81
N ARG A 605 -3.66 -3.48 45.40
CA ARG A 605 -4.08 -3.99 46.71
C ARG A 605 -3.87 -2.93 47.79
N GLU A 606 -2.70 -2.27 47.82
CA GLU A 606 -2.41 -1.16 48.74
C GLU A 606 -3.36 0.02 48.55
N ALA A 607 -3.76 0.31 47.30
CA ALA A 607 -4.77 1.30 46.98
C ALA A 607 -6.23 0.86 47.26
N GLY A 608 -6.43 -0.28 47.92
CA GLY A 608 -7.75 -0.80 48.30
C GLY A 608 -8.56 -1.42 47.15
N ARG A 609 -7.91 -1.77 46.03
CA ARG A 609 -8.55 -2.34 44.84
C ARG A 609 -7.87 -3.66 44.41
N PRO A 610 -7.85 -4.70 45.27
CA PRO A 610 -7.13 -5.93 45.01
C PRO A 610 -7.65 -6.69 43.78
N LEU A 611 -6.75 -7.42 43.12
CA LEU A 611 -7.12 -8.41 42.11
C LEU A 611 -7.66 -9.68 42.79
N ASP A 612 -8.69 -10.26 42.19
CA ASP A 612 -9.16 -11.58 42.59
C ASP A 612 -8.16 -12.66 42.14
N ALA A 613 -7.62 -13.40 43.11
CA ALA A 613 -6.67 -14.48 42.86
C ALA A 613 -7.30 -15.65 42.08
N ALA A 614 -8.63 -15.81 42.13
CA ALA A 614 -9.33 -16.85 41.39
C ALA A 614 -9.17 -16.69 39.86
N LEU A 615 -8.94 -15.47 39.37
CA LEU A 615 -8.67 -15.20 37.95
C LEU A 615 -7.45 -15.98 37.44
N PHE A 616 -6.46 -16.24 38.29
CA PHE A 616 -5.18 -16.81 37.89
C PHE A 616 -5.04 -18.31 38.19
N THR A 617 -6.08 -18.98 38.70
CA THR A 617 -6.01 -20.42 39.03
C THR A 617 -6.96 -21.28 38.19
N GLY A 618 -7.88 -20.64 37.46
CA GLY A 618 -8.88 -21.31 36.66
C GLY A 618 -8.32 -22.07 35.45
N ARG A 619 -9.07 -23.08 35.01
CA ARG A 619 -8.90 -23.74 33.71
C ARG A 619 -10.22 -23.69 32.94
N THR A 620 -10.17 -23.14 31.73
CA THR A 620 -11.34 -22.98 30.87
C THR A 620 -11.12 -23.76 29.57
N PRO A 621 -11.90 -24.81 29.28
CA PRO A 621 -11.85 -25.49 27.99
C PRO A 621 -12.13 -24.51 26.84
N CYS A 622 -11.34 -24.57 25.78
CA CYS A 622 -11.63 -23.79 24.59
C CYS A 622 -12.89 -24.35 23.91
N ALA A 623 -13.75 -23.47 23.40
CA ALA A 623 -14.91 -23.89 22.62
C ALA A 623 -14.44 -24.71 21.38
N PRO A 624 -15.15 -25.79 21.01
CA PRO A 624 -14.86 -26.50 19.78
C PRO A 624 -15.04 -25.56 18.57
N PRO A 625 -14.34 -25.81 17.46
CA PRO A 625 -14.49 -24.99 16.25
C PRO A 625 -15.95 -24.97 15.81
N ALA A 626 -16.44 -23.80 15.38
CA ALA A 626 -17.80 -23.62 14.88
C ALA A 626 -18.07 -24.65 13.76
N GLY A 627 -19.13 -25.45 13.91
CA GLY A 627 -19.51 -26.51 12.98
C GLY A 627 -19.26 -27.94 13.47
N GLN A 628 -18.55 -28.14 14.58
CA GLN A 628 -18.57 -29.42 15.30
C GLN A 628 -19.61 -29.31 16.42
N GLY A 629 -20.73 -30.02 16.27
CA GLY A 629 -21.73 -30.17 17.33
C GLY A 629 -21.08 -30.65 18.64
N PRO A 630 -21.78 -30.51 19.79
CA PRO A 630 -21.23 -30.94 21.06
C PRO A 630 -20.72 -32.38 20.93
N PRO A 631 -19.52 -32.71 21.45
CA PRO A 631 -19.04 -34.08 21.43
C PRO A 631 -20.11 -34.95 22.07
N ALA A 632 -20.50 -36.02 21.38
CA ALA A 632 -21.41 -37.01 21.94
C ALA A 632 -20.89 -37.39 23.32
N ALA A 633 -21.73 -37.22 24.35
CA ALA A 633 -21.39 -37.52 25.72
C ALA A 633 -20.78 -38.92 25.77
N CYS A 634 -19.46 -38.99 25.99
CA CYS A 634 -18.79 -40.27 26.13
C CYS A 634 -19.39 -40.93 27.36
N GLY A 635 -20.04 -42.07 27.12
CA GLY A 635 -21.00 -42.68 28.03
C GLY A 635 -20.46 -42.93 29.42
N GLN A 636 -21.39 -42.86 30.36
CA GLN A 636 -21.30 -43.45 31.69
C GLN A 636 -20.56 -44.79 31.63
N ALA A 637 -19.61 -44.95 32.55
CA ALA A 637 -18.93 -46.22 32.81
C ALA A 637 -19.98 -47.33 32.98
N MET A 638 -19.99 -48.30 32.07
CA MET A 638 -20.69 -49.56 32.27
C MET A 638 -19.86 -50.42 33.24
N PRO A 639 -20.45 -50.92 34.34
CA PRO A 639 -19.75 -51.78 35.27
C PRO A 639 -19.70 -53.22 34.74
N GLY A 640 -18.50 -53.77 34.63
CA GLY A 640 -18.29 -55.22 34.59
C GLY A 640 -17.51 -55.73 33.39
N TRP A 641 -16.20 -55.90 33.57
CA TRP A 641 -15.54 -57.16 33.20
C TRP A 641 -14.23 -57.36 33.99
N PRO A 642 -13.87 -58.62 34.30
CA PRO A 642 -12.93 -58.96 35.37
C PRO A 642 -11.46 -58.87 34.92
N ARG A 643 -10.60 -58.84 35.94
CA ARG A 643 -9.19 -58.43 36.00
C ARG A 643 -8.24 -58.99 34.95
#